data_AF-A0A536X4L6-F1
#
_entry.id   AF-A0A536X4L6-F1
#
_cell.length_a   1.000
_cell.length_b   1.000
_cell.length_c   1.000
_cell.angle_alpha   90.00
_cell.angle_beta   90.00
_cell.angle_gamma   90.00
#
_symmetry.space_group_name_H-M   'P 1'
#
loop_
_entity.id
_entity.type
_entity.pdbx_description
1 polymer ?
#
loop_
_entity_poly.entity_id
_entity_poly.type
_entity_poly.pdbx_seq_one_letter_code
_entity_poly.pdbx_strand_id
1 'polypeptide(L)'
;MMPSTFVRTVSSTRPIRERGMVTLVVMLFLIATVVFALSQMLDVSSGNVIDGQRQGDSTAAFFIAESGIEKGHAVVNAAFGPTFSNTSCTGIPAAASSPYSVGRGSVTLSAVSTPATCNNSGGTPCEKCTVISTGQVGISNRTLTQDMLLTTTNGVSCDSSVSDCTNASAPPPVWKLNLYNTYATPAIAVFSLGARRQGNNTGASCTNPACKLQWNINSQNGANSVGSMGNAVSIASGGSYEIYQTLTASYSVAEVGALFSGTSPGPSLTGRYVAGSPVPGGAAYWNDNESGGTGGTIAKTGSTSGFFTNDGTWTDPATDTCTTTPAPGSKQTCTSWCYGGDTLVFGFAGSSSSVADELSAVTFDTGGQNIAMTRIAKFPTTGIAGAPGNVYSEIWYARNADFLSASDARSGALVTGSAGTTASITASISKNQTLLTVESWSGALLQVGDVISGNIDTGTTICAIVSGTGGIGTYTVSASGSCGSPQGQSKAQNSKAMTVTTASSVLTVSAATVANLAVGDKIFGTGITAGTTIVSLGTGTGGVGTYNLSVSQQFASTTITSDGPTVTSATGTAVPTAGTMIVSVKSGGVVPAGTTISSTPTPTATTFKLSQRPTTPLLNATICGGTCAFFQHGATATTSFNVTKSANTGYWGAGFMCLKGVDITPQVVTSSSALSRRWTEVIN
;
A
#
# COMPACT_ATOMS: atom_id res chain seq x y z
N MET A 1 -89.03 73.73 15.19
CA MET A 1 -89.37 75.07 14.68
C MET A 1 -88.91 76.08 15.72
N MET A 2 -88.17 77.13 15.36
CA MET A 2 -88.26 78.40 16.13
C MET A 2 -89.73 78.87 16.08
N PRO A 3 -90.30 79.65 17.03
CA PRO A 3 -89.68 80.52 18.04
C PRO A 3 -90.38 80.55 19.43
N SER A 4 -89.88 81.48 20.26
CA SER A 4 -90.33 82.17 21.49
C SER A 4 -91.68 81.92 22.22
N THR A 5 -91.61 82.35 23.50
CA THR A 5 -92.61 83.02 24.37
C THR A 5 -93.49 82.22 25.36
N PHE A 6 -93.05 82.26 26.63
CA PHE A 6 -93.77 82.53 27.90
C PHE A 6 -95.31 82.37 27.95
N VAL A 7 -95.84 81.61 28.92
CA VAL A 7 -96.85 82.03 29.94
C VAL A 7 -97.13 80.88 30.97
N ARG A 8 -96.71 81.13 32.22
CA ARG A 8 -97.40 80.99 33.54
C ARG A 8 -98.42 79.84 33.83
N THR A 9 -98.19 79.10 34.93
CA THR A 9 -99.16 78.77 36.04
C THR A 9 -98.46 77.86 37.08
N VAL A 10 -98.14 78.34 38.29
CA VAL A 10 -98.89 78.27 39.58
C VAL A 10 -99.19 76.86 40.11
N SER A 11 -98.35 76.45 41.07
CA SER A 11 -98.66 75.91 42.41
C SER A 11 -99.81 74.91 42.61
N SER A 12 -99.51 73.69 43.08
CA SER A 12 -99.57 73.33 44.50
C SER A 12 -99.67 71.80 44.74
N THR A 13 -98.67 71.28 45.47
CA THR A 13 -98.73 70.23 46.52
C THR A 13 -99.29 68.83 46.26
N ARG A 14 -98.44 67.80 46.49
CA ARG A 14 -98.51 66.68 47.48
C ARG A 14 -97.62 65.50 47.01
N PRO A 15 -97.35 64.45 47.81
CA PRO A 15 -96.54 64.37 49.03
C PRO A 15 -95.39 63.32 48.90
N ILE A 16 -94.56 63.24 49.94
CA ILE A 16 -93.38 62.37 50.07
C ILE A 16 -93.78 60.94 50.52
N ARG A 17 -93.40 59.93 49.75
CA ARG A 17 -93.10 58.51 50.11
C ARG A 17 -92.69 57.86 48.77
N GLU A 18 -91.43 57.54 48.49
CA GLU A 18 -90.70 56.35 48.91
C GLU A 18 -89.18 56.56 48.66
N ARG A 19 -88.40 56.98 49.66
CA ARG A 19 -86.93 57.16 49.50
C ARG A 19 -86.08 56.06 50.14
N GLY A 20 -86.68 55.09 50.84
CA GLY A 20 -85.97 54.04 51.58
C GLY A 20 -85.66 52.77 50.77
N MET A 21 -86.52 52.37 49.83
CA MET A 21 -86.30 51.13 49.07
C MET A 21 -85.31 51.33 47.90
N VAL A 22 -85.33 52.49 47.26
CA VAL A 22 -84.42 52.84 46.15
C VAL A 22 -82.97 52.91 46.62
N THR A 23 -82.72 53.42 47.83
CA THR A 23 -81.36 53.47 48.40
C THR A 23 -80.82 52.08 48.73
N LEU A 24 -81.65 51.16 49.24
CA LEU A 24 -81.26 49.77 49.48
C LEU A 24 -80.99 49.00 48.20
N VAL A 25 -81.83 49.16 47.16
CA VAL A 25 -81.63 48.49 45.87
C VAL A 25 -80.38 49.01 45.16
N VAL A 26 -80.11 50.33 45.21
CA VAL A 26 -78.88 50.91 44.65
C VAL A 26 -77.64 50.46 45.42
N MET A 27 -77.69 50.36 46.76
CA MET A 27 -76.61 49.80 47.57
C MET A 27 -76.34 48.32 47.25
N LEU A 28 -77.39 47.51 47.11
CA LEU A 28 -77.25 46.08 46.83
C LEU A 28 -76.75 45.84 45.39
N PHE A 29 -77.17 46.69 44.44
CA PHE A 29 -76.63 46.69 43.08
C PHE A 29 -75.16 47.13 43.06
N LEU A 30 -74.78 48.16 43.81
CA LEU A 30 -73.38 48.58 43.98
C LEU A 30 -72.51 47.49 44.61
N ILE A 31 -73.01 46.78 45.61
CA ILE A 31 -72.29 45.65 46.22
C ILE A 31 -72.13 44.52 45.20
N ALA A 32 -73.19 44.18 44.45
CA ALA A 32 -73.12 43.14 43.42
C ALA A 32 -72.14 43.51 42.29
N THR A 33 -72.11 44.77 41.84
CA THR A 33 -71.16 45.21 40.81
C THR A 33 -69.72 45.21 41.32
N VAL A 34 -69.48 45.60 42.58
CA VAL A 34 -68.14 45.54 43.20
C VAL A 34 -67.68 44.09 43.34
N VAL A 35 -68.55 43.17 43.78
CA VAL A 35 -68.20 41.74 43.90
C VAL A 35 -67.90 41.12 42.53
N PHE A 36 -68.68 41.44 41.49
CA PHE A 36 -68.41 40.97 40.12
C PHE A 36 -67.12 41.55 39.53
N ALA A 37 -66.84 42.84 39.79
CA ALA A 37 -65.58 43.45 39.39
C ALA A 37 -64.39 42.80 40.10
N LEU A 38 -64.51 42.50 41.40
CA LEU A 38 -63.49 41.80 42.18
C LEU A 38 -63.28 40.35 41.69
N SER A 39 -64.33 39.60 41.34
CA SER A 39 -64.18 38.24 40.80
C SER A 39 -63.47 38.24 39.45
N GLN A 40 -63.85 39.18 38.56
CA GLN A 40 -63.18 39.34 37.25
C GLN A 40 -61.71 39.77 37.40
N MET A 41 -61.39 40.64 38.38
CA MET A 41 -60.01 41.03 38.67
C MET A 41 -59.18 39.88 39.25
N LEU A 42 -59.77 38.99 40.05
CA LEU A 42 -59.14 37.78 40.57
C LEU A 42 -58.80 36.79 39.45
N ASP A 43 -59.72 36.58 38.50
CA ASP A 43 -59.49 35.70 37.35
C ASP A 43 -58.36 36.24 36.45
N VAL A 44 -58.36 37.54 36.12
CA VAL A 44 -57.29 38.19 35.34
C VAL A 44 -55.95 38.21 36.07
N SER A 45 -55.96 38.44 37.39
CA SER A 45 -54.77 38.37 38.25
C SER A 45 -54.16 36.97 38.26
N SER A 46 -54.99 35.93 38.29
CA SER A 46 -54.52 34.54 38.31
C SER A 46 -53.86 34.13 37.00
N GLY A 47 -54.41 34.57 35.86
CA GLY A 47 -53.87 34.31 34.53
C GLY A 47 -52.47 34.90 34.33
N ASN A 48 -52.26 36.14 34.76
CA ASN A 48 -50.96 36.81 34.65
C ASN A 48 -49.85 36.14 35.50
N VAL A 49 -50.21 35.56 36.65
CA VAL A 49 -49.25 34.82 37.50
C VAL A 49 -48.90 33.47 36.88
N ILE A 50 -49.88 32.75 36.32
CA ILE A 50 -49.66 31.47 35.64
C ILE A 50 -48.84 31.68 34.36
N ASP A 51 -49.14 32.71 33.57
CA ASP A 51 -48.40 33.03 32.35
C ASP A 51 -46.98 33.51 32.65
N GLY A 52 -46.79 34.30 33.71
CA GLY A 52 -45.45 34.67 34.19
C GLY A 52 -44.62 33.47 34.66
N GLN A 53 -45.25 32.52 35.37
CA GLN A 53 -44.60 31.27 35.76
C GLN A 53 -44.26 30.39 34.55
N ARG A 54 -45.18 30.24 33.59
CA ARG A 54 -44.94 29.49 32.35
C ARG A 54 -43.83 30.09 31.50
N GLN A 55 -43.77 31.41 31.41
CA GLN A 55 -42.68 32.11 30.73
C GLN A 55 -41.34 31.86 31.45
N GLY A 56 -41.32 31.94 32.79
CA GLY A 56 -40.14 31.62 33.59
C GLY A 56 -39.69 30.16 33.48
N ASP A 57 -40.62 29.21 33.47
CA ASP A 57 -40.35 27.79 33.26
C ASP A 57 -39.85 27.50 31.84
N SER A 58 -40.42 28.18 30.86
CA SER A 58 -39.99 28.09 29.47
C SER A 58 -38.56 28.60 29.27
N THR A 59 -38.21 29.76 29.83
CA THR A 59 -36.84 30.30 29.78
C THR A 59 -35.86 29.40 30.53
N ALA A 60 -36.26 28.85 31.68
CA ALA A 60 -35.43 27.91 32.43
C ALA A 60 -35.22 26.59 31.65
N ALA A 61 -36.26 26.05 31.01
CA ALA A 61 -36.18 24.86 30.16
C ALA A 61 -35.23 25.07 28.98
N PHE A 62 -35.18 26.27 28.41
CA PHE A 62 -34.24 26.63 27.34
C PHE A 62 -32.77 26.56 27.82
N PHE A 63 -32.42 27.24 28.91
CA PHE A 63 -31.05 27.21 29.46
C PHE A 63 -30.63 25.79 29.90
N ILE A 64 -31.57 25.01 30.42
CA ILE A 64 -31.33 23.60 30.77
C ILE A 64 -31.06 22.76 29.51
N ALA A 65 -31.80 23.00 28.42
CA ALA A 65 -31.54 22.36 27.14
C ALA A 65 -30.15 22.74 26.58
N GLU A 66 -29.71 23.99 26.71
CA GLU A 66 -28.36 24.43 26.32
C GLU A 66 -27.27 23.72 27.12
N SER A 67 -27.46 23.59 28.44
CA SER A 67 -26.55 22.81 29.29
C SER A 67 -26.47 21.35 28.84
N GLY A 68 -27.59 20.78 28.36
CA GLY A 68 -27.61 19.46 27.76
C GLY A 68 -26.81 19.35 26.47
N ILE A 69 -26.86 20.35 25.61
CA ILE A 69 -26.04 20.44 24.40
C ILE A 69 -24.55 20.49 24.77
N GLU A 70 -24.14 21.31 25.74
CA GLU A 70 -22.75 21.40 26.20
C GLU A 70 -22.24 20.06 26.75
N LYS A 71 -23.07 19.34 27.52
CA LYS A 71 -22.72 18.00 28.00
C LYS A 71 -22.63 16.99 26.85
N GLY A 72 -23.53 17.07 25.87
CA GLY A 72 -23.47 16.26 24.65
C GLY A 72 -22.18 16.51 23.89
N HIS A 73 -21.78 17.78 23.72
CA HIS A 73 -20.52 18.17 23.09
C HIS A 73 -19.30 17.67 23.86
N ALA A 74 -19.30 17.74 25.20
CA ALA A 74 -18.23 17.17 26.02
C ALA A 74 -18.12 15.66 25.86
N VAL A 75 -19.25 14.93 25.80
CA VAL A 75 -19.28 13.48 25.56
C VAL A 75 -18.78 13.14 24.15
N VAL A 76 -19.15 13.93 23.15
CA VAL A 76 -18.67 13.73 21.77
C VAL A 76 -17.18 13.98 21.68
N ASN A 77 -16.69 15.05 22.28
CA ASN A 77 -15.26 15.36 22.35
C ASN A 77 -14.47 14.29 23.12
N ALA A 78 -15.05 13.70 24.17
CA ALA A 78 -14.44 12.60 24.91
C ALA A 78 -14.48 11.27 24.16
N ALA A 79 -15.52 11.03 23.36
CA ALA A 79 -15.64 9.88 22.48
C ALA A 79 -14.91 10.08 21.14
N PHE A 80 -14.32 11.26 20.93
CA PHE A 80 -13.74 11.65 19.65
C PHE A 80 -12.38 11.02 19.43
N GLY A 81 -12.23 10.42 18.25
CA GLY A 81 -11.10 9.60 17.88
C GLY A 81 -11.43 8.80 16.61
N PRO A 82 -10.47 8.04 16.07
CA PRO A 82 -10.66 7.27 14.83
C PRO A 82 -11.64 6.11 14.98
N THR A 83 -12.10 5.80 16.20
CA THR A 83 -13.16 4.80 16.46
C THR A 83 -14.56 5.39 16.51
N PHE A 84 -14.72 6.70 16.28
CA PHE A 84 -16.05 7.32 16.28
C PHE A 84 -16.92 6.64 15.22
N SER A 85 -18.05 6.10 15.67
CA SER A 85 -18.97 5.32 14.85
C SER A 85 -20.42 5.73 15.15
N ASN A 86 -21.37 5.18 14.39
CA ASN A 86 -22.78 5.31 14.72
C ASN A 86 -23.08 4.88 16.18
N THR A 87 -22.41 3.85 16.69
CA THR A 87 -22.56 3.41 18.10
C THR A 87 -22.05 4.48 19.07
N SER A 88 -20.94 5.14 18.76
CA SER A 88 -20.39 6.23 19.57
C SER A 88 -21.35 7.44 19.61
N CYS A 89 -21.93 7.81 18.46
CA CYS A 89 -22.89 8.91 18.37
C CYS A 89 -24.22 8.56 19.07
N THR A 90 -24.84 7.42 18.75
CA THR A 90 -26.12 7.01 19.36
C THR A 90 -25.99 6.65 20.84
N GLY A 91 -24.79 6.34 21.32
CA GLY A 91 -24.47 6.08 22.73
C GLY A 91 -24.33 7.32 23.62
N ILE A 92 -24.38 8.54 23.06
CA ILE A 92 -24.26 9.80 23.83
C ILE A 92 -25.21 9.88 25.02
N PRO A 93 -26.51 9.50 24.92
CA PRO A 93 -27.41 9.54 26.06
C PRO A 93 -26.93 8.69 27.23
N ALA A 94 -26.41 7.49 26.96
CA ALA A 94 -25.87 6.61 27.99
C ALA A 94 -24.60 7.19 28.62
N ALA A 95 -23.66 7.67 27.80
CA ALA A 95 -22.41 8.27 28.26
C ALA A 95 -22.62 9.60 29.03
N ALA A 96 -23.65 10.36 28.69
CA ALA A 96 -24.06 11.55 29.41
C ALA A 96 -24.92 11.27 30.65
N SER A 97 -25.24 10.00 30.94
CA SER A 97 -26.16 9.58 32.01
C SER A 97 -27.55 10.24 31.89
N SER A 98 -28.09 10.29 30.66
CA SER A 98 -29.39 10.87 30.36
C SER A 98 -30.53 9.87 30.59
N PRO A 99 -31.68 10.30 31.16
CA PRO A 99 -31.98 11.65 31.64
C PRO A 99 -31.28 11.99 32.96
N TYR A 100 -30.97 13.28 33.17
CA TYR A 100 -30.39 13.77 34.42
C TYR A 100 -31.02 15.10 34.83
N SER A 101 -30.98 15.41 36.13
CA SER A 101 -31.53 16.64 36.70
C SER A 101 -30.51 17.78 36.73
N VAL A 102 -30.95 18.99 36.41
CA VAL A 102 -30.17 20.24 36.54
C VAL A 102 -31.04 21.27 37.24
N GLY A 103 -30.69 21.61 38.48
CA GLY A 103 -31.49 22.53 39.29
C GLY A 103 -32.93 22.04 39.45
N ARG A 104 -33.90 22.84 38.98
CA ARG A 104 -35.34 22.55 39.07
C ARG A 104 -35.94 21.82 37.85
N GLY A 105 -35.11 21.41 36.90
CA GLY A 105 -35.55 20.75 35.67
C GLY A 105 -34.76 19.49 35.36
N SER A 106 -35.08 18.88 34.23
CA SER A 106 -34.41 17.68 33.72
C SER A 106 -33.99 17.83 32.27
N VAL A 107 -32.94 17.11 31.88
CA VAL A 107 -32.39 17.06 30.52
C VAL A 107 -32.55 15.64 29.98
N THR A 108 -33.12 15.53 28.78
CA THR A 108 -33.11 14.30 27.99
C THR A 108 -32.30 14.53 26.72
N LEU A 109 -31.37 13.63 26.41
CA LEU A 109 -30.51 13.69 25.24
C LEU A 109 -30.84 12.55 24.27
N SER A 110 -30.73 12.84 22.98
CA SER A 110 -30.68 11.83 21.91
C SER A 110 -29.69 12.27 20.85
N ALA A 111 -29.16 11.33 20.06
CA ALA A 111 -28.19 11.64 19.04
C ALA A 111 -28.24 10.69 17.85
N VAL A 112 -27.97 11.20 16.66
CA VAL A 112 -28.03 10.46 15.39
C VAL A 112 -26.82 10.79 14.53
N SER A 113 -26.16 9.77 13.96
CA SER A 113 -25.05 9.97 13.04
C SER A 113 -25.50 10.12 11.59
N THR A 114 -24.71 10.81 10.78
CA THR A 114 -24.85 10.81 9.32
C THR A 114 -23.52 10.42 8.68
N PRO A 115 -23.49 9.37 7.85
CA PRO A 115 -24.57 8.40 7.60
C PRO A 115 -24.98 7.60 8.85
N ALA A 116 -26.20 7.03 8.85
CA ALA A 116 -26.74 6.26 9.99
C ALA A 116 -26.01 4.93 10.28
N THR A 117 -25.03 4.57 9.44
CA THR A 117 -24.18 3.38 9.57
C THR A 117 -22.70 3.73 9.50
N CYS A 118 -22.33 4.96 9.85
CA CYS A 118 -20.96 5.42 9.71
C CYS A 118 -19.99 4.71 10.69
N ASN A 119 -18.76 4.52 10.23
CA ASN A 119 -17.69 3.86 10.96
C ASN A 119 -16.32 4.42 10.52
N ASN A 120 -15.64 5.15 11.42
CA ASN A 120 -14.31 5.68 11.16
C ASN A 120 -13.18 4.62 11.26
N SER A 121 -13.49 3.37 11.60
CA SER A 121 -12.54 2.24 11.68
C SER A 121 -12.43 1.45 10.36
N GLY A 122 -12.36 2.15 9.21
CA GLY A 122 -12.22 1.54 7.87
C GLY A 122 -13.53 1.35 7.09
N GLY A 123 -14.64 1.94 7.54
CA GLY A 123 -15.92 1.99 6.81
C GLY A 123 -16.22 3.39 6.24
N THR A 124 -17.50 3.68 5.96
CA THR A 124 -17.93 5.04 5.55
C THR A 124 -17.74 6.00 6.73
N PRO A 125 -16.94 7.07 6.60
CA PRO A 125 -16.66 7.97 7.71
C PRO A 125 -17.93 8.71 8.17
N CYS A 126 -18.00 9.01 9.47
CA CYS A 126 -19.05 9.83 10.03
C CYS A 126 -18.82 11.28 9.63
N GLU A 127 -19.79 11.91 8.95
CA GLU A 127 -19.70 13.31 8.52
C GLU A 127 -20.20 14.26 9.61
N LYS A 128 -21.26 13.84 10.32
CA LYS A 128 -21.82 14.59 11.44
C LYS A 128 -22.46 13.69 12.49
N CYS A 129 -22.48 14.18 13.72
CA CYS A 129 -23.31 13.66 14.80
C CYS A 129 -24.25 14.79 15.26
N THR A 130 -25.54 14.58 15.12
CA THR A 130 -26.58 15.54 15.51
C THR A 130 -27.03 15.20 16.93
N VAL A 131 -26.81 16.10 17.89
CA VAL A 131 -27.29 15.96 19.27
C VAL A 131 -28.55 16.77 19.45
N ILE A 132 -29.55 16.15 20.05
CA ILE A 132 -30.83 16.74 20.40
C ILE A 132 -30.93 16.73 21.92
N SER A 133 -31.12 17.91 22.51
CA SER A 133 -31.28 18.12 23.94
C SER A 133 -32.65 18.70 24.24
N THR A 134 -33.41 18.03 25.09
CA THR A 134 -34.71 18.50 25.57
C THR A 134 -34.60 18.84 27.05
N GLY A 135 -34.75 20.11 27.38
CA GLY A 135 -34.87 20.61 28.74
C GLY A 135 -36.34 20.69 29.15
N GLN A 136 -36.66 20.19 30.34
CA GLN A 136 -38.00 20.24 30.92
C GLN A 136 -37.98 20.92 32.29
N VAL A 137 -38.87 21.88 32.48
CA VAL A 137 -39.15 22.53 33.78
C VAL A 137 -40.66 22.57 33.98
N GLY A 138 -41.17 21.85 34.97
CA GLY A 138 -42.61 21.69 35.16
C GLY A 138 -43.26 21.03 33.95
N ILE A 139 -44.18 21.77 33.30
CA ILE A 139 -44.88 21.35 32.06
C ILE A 139 -44.25 21.92 30.79
N SER A 140 -43.28 22.83 30.91
CA SER A 140 -42.64 23.50 29.77
C SER A 140 -41.45 22.69 29.28
N ASN A 141 -41.43 22.38 27.98
CA ASN A 141 -40.36 21.67 27.32
C ASN A 141 -39.72 22.54 26.23
N ARG A 142 -38.39 22.55 26.16
CA ARG A 142 -37.63 23.22 25.10
C ARG A 142 -36.66 22.24 24.49
N THR A 143 -36.68 22.12 23.17
CA THR A 143 -35.80 21.19 22.44
C THR A 143 -34.83 21.96 21.56
N LEU A 144 -33.55 21.68 21.75
CA LEU A 144 -32.44 22.23 20.98
C LEU A 144 -31.79 21.12 20.17
N THR A 145 -31.44 21.42 18.93
CA THR A 145 -30.67 20.52 18.06
C THR A 145 -29.37 21.19 17.67
N GLN A 146 -28.26 20.46 17.82
CA GLN A 146 -26.93 20.88 17.40
C GLN A 146 -26.28 19.85 16.47
N ASP A 147 -25.86 20.30 15.29
CA ASP A 147 -25.02 19.51 14.38
C ASP A 147 -23.54 19.71 14.74
N MET A 148 -22.86 18.63 15.12
CA MET A 148 -21.40 18.58 15.24
C MET A 148 -20.84 17.92 13.98
N LEU A 149 -20.12 18.70 13.18
CA LEU A 149 -19.38 18.19 12.03
C LEU A 149 -18.14 17.45 12.49
N LEU A 150 -17.88 16.31 11.86
CA LEU A 150 -16.76 15.46 12.16
C LEU A 150 -15.84 15.49 10.93
N THR A 151 -14.73 16.22 11.01
CA THR A 151 -13.74 16.24 9.94
C THR A 151 -12.67 15.20 10.25
N THR A 152 -12.64 14.11 9.50
CA THR A 152 -11.50 13.18 9.51
C THR A 152 -10.35 13.84 8.75
N THR A 153 -9.33 14.27 9.48
CA THR A 153 -8.18 14.96 8.91
C THR A 153 -6.99 14.03 8.91
N ASN A 154 -6.37 13.86 7.76
CA ASN A 154 -5.32 12.88 7.51
C ASN A 154 -3.92 13.27 8.04
N GLY A 155 -3.87 14.32 8.85
CA GLY A 155 -2.64 14.99 9.23
C GLY A 155 -2.91 16.21 10.10
N VAL A 156 -1.84 16.92 10.45
CA VAL A 156 -1.88 18.18 11.18
C VAL A 156 -1.01 19.20 10.48
N SER A 157 -1.48 20.42 10.37
CA SER A 157 -0.69 21.54 9.86
C SER A 157 -0.68 22.65 10.88
N CYS A 158 0.29 23.54 10.72
CA CYS A 158 0.26 24.85 11.32
C CYS A 158 0.75 25.85 10.26
N ASP A 159 0.33 27.10 10.35
CA ASP A 159 0.79 28.16 9.47
C ASP A 159 1.50 29.27 10.25
N SER A 160 2.78 29.47 9.92
CA SER A 160 3.60 30.54 10.51
C SER A 160 2.97 31.94 10.39
N SER A 161 2.07 32.17 9.41
CA SER A 161 1.35 33.44 9.25
C SER A 161 0.34 33.72 10.37
N VAL A 162 -0.14 32.70 11.08
CA VAL A 162 -1.09 32.82 12.20
C VAL A 162 -0.47 32.50 13.56
N SER A 163 0.86 32.31 13.62
CA SER A 163 1.64 32.07 14.85
C SER A 163 1.21 30.85 15.69
N ASP A 164 0.56 29.86 15.08
CA ASP A 164 0.06 28.64 15.73
C ASP A 164 1.10 27.50 15.82
N CYS A 165 2.32 27.75 15.33
CA CYS A 165 3.34 26.72 15.07
C CYS A 165 4.36 26.47 16.18
N THR A 166 4.25 27.12 17.34
CA THR A 166 5.28 27.01 18.39
C THR A 166 4.79 26.13 19.54
N ASN A 167 5.58 25.09 19.86
CA ASN A 167 5.45 24.34 21.11
C ASN A 167 6.37 24.92 22.20
N ALA A 168 6.69 26.22 22.10
CA ALA A 168 7.68 26.91 22.95
C ALA A 168 7.18 27.25 24.37
N SER A 169 5.87 27.09 24.63
CA SER A 169 5.25 27.35 25.94
C SER A 169 4.87 26.03 26.63
N ALA A 170 5.06 25.98 27.95
CA ALA A 170 4.92 24.82 28.86
C ALA A 170 3.71 23.88 28.63
N PRO A 171 3.78 22.59 29.05
CA PRO A 171 2.85 21.52 28.66
C PRO A 171 1.38 21.72 29.12
N PRO A 172 0.40 21.17 28.36
CA PRO A 172 0.60 20.27 27.21
C PRO A 172 0.90 21.02 25.90
N PRO A 173 1.77 20.48 25.02
CA PRO A 173 2.02 21.07 23.71
C PRO A 173 0.73 21.16 22.90
N VAL A 174 0.51 22.30 22.25
CA VAL A 174 -0.74 22.61 21.54
C VAL A 174 -0.79 21.89 20.19
N TRP A 175 0.37 21.72 19.54
CA TRP A 175 0.46 21.10 18.21
C TRP A 175 1.00 19.67 18.31
N LYS A 176 0.12 18.69 18.08
CA LYS A 176 0.40 17.25 18.14
C LYS A 176 -0.39 16.45 17.11
N LEU A 177 0.21 15.38 16.57
CA LEU A 177 -0.49 14.36 15.81
C LEU A 177 -0.83 13.19 16.75
N ASN A 178 -2.12 12.99 17.02
CA ASN A 178 -2.57 11.84 17.80
C ASN A 178 -2.79 10.65 16.87
N LEU A 179 -2.07 9.58 17.13
CA LEU A 179 -2.22 8.30 16.46
C LEU A 179 -3.04 7.37 17.33
N TYR A 180 -3.96 6.63 16.74
CA TYR A 180 -4.61 5.52 17.43
C TYR A 180 -4.64 4.32 16.52
N ASN A 181 -4.32 3.17 17.10
CA ASN A 181 -4.45 1.89 16.43
C ASN A 181 -5.84 1.32 16.70
N THR A 182 -6.73 1.43 15.72
CA THR A 182 -8.09 0.87 15.79
C THR A 182 -8.15 -0.63 15.47
N TYR A 183 -7.04 -1.24 15.06
CA TYR A 183 -6.99 -2.64 14.70
C TYR A 183 -6.92 -3.57 15.91
N ALA A 184 -7.42 -4.80 15.71
CA ALA A 184 -7.30 -5.90 16.66
C ALA A 184 -5.86 -6.46 16.77
N THR A 185 -4.97 -6.04 15.87
CA THR A 185 -3.56 -6.43 15.86
C THR A 185 -2.65 -5.21 16.15
N PRO A 186 -1.41 -5.41 16.63
CA PRO A 186 -0.43 -4.34 16.66
C PRO A 186 -0.24 -3.74 15.27
N ALA A 187 0.05 -2.46 15.19
CA ALA A 187 0.25 -1.74 13.93
C ALA A 187 1.53 -0.92 13.99
N ILE A 188 2.13 -0.65 12.81
CA ILE A 188 3.20 0.32 12.67
C ILE A 188 2.61 1.61 12.13
N ALA A 189 2.77 2.70 12.87
CA ALA A 189 2.49 4.02 12.35
C ALA A 189 3.76 4.64 11.77
N VAL A 190 3.63 5.23 10.59
CA VAL A 190 4.68 5.97 9.88
C VAL A 190 4.23 7.40 9.71
N PHE A 191 5.14 8.35 9.83
CA PHE A 191 4.83 9.77 9.65
C PHE A 191 5.84 10.49 8.76
N SER A 192 5.33 11.48 8.05
CA SER A 192 6.12 12.34 7.18
C SER A 192 5.76 13.80 7.44
N LEU A 193 6.77 14.65 7.58
CA LEU A 193 6.62 16.05 7.94
C LEU A 193 7.26 16.95 6.86
N GLY A 194 6.46 17.80 6.24
CA GLY A 194 6.94 18.92 5.45
C GLY A 194 7.07 20.15 6.33
N ALA A 195 8.19 20.87 6.23
CA ALA A 195 8.37 22.17 6.88
C ALA A 195 9.11 23.11 5.92
N ARG A 196 8.73 24.39 5.88
CA ARG A 196 9.39 25.38 5.02
C ARG A 196 10.32 26.28 5.86
N ARG A 197 11.64 26.09 5.70
CA ARG A 197 12.80 26.91 6.16
C ARG A 197 13.52 26.55 7.48
N GLN A 198 14.78 27.01 7.48
CA GLN A 198 15.91 26.86 8.41
C GLN A 198 15.53 26.76 9.90
N GLY A 199 15.88 25.63 10.51
CA GLY A 199 16.00 25.47 11.94
C GLY A 199 16.89 24.26 12.22
N ASN A 200 17.92 24.45 13.04
CA ASN A 200 18.64 23.33 13.64
C ASN A 200 17.65 22.70 14.64
N ASN A 201 16.83 21.77 14.17
CA ASN A 201 16.06 20.94 15.08
C ASN A 201 17.09 20.00 15.72
N THR A 202 17.70 20.46 16.81
CA THR A 202 18.06 19.57 17.91
C THR A 202 16.75 19.04 18.46
N GLY A 203 16.09 18.18 17.66
CA GLY A 203 14.94 17.44 18.09
C GLY A 203 15.36 16.76 19.38
N ALA A 204 14.63 17.03 20.45
CA ALA A 204 14.84 16.36 21.72
C ALA A 204 15.03 14.87 21.41
N SER A 205 16.05 14.28 22.02
CA SER A 205 16.25 12.84 21.97
C SER A 205 14.89 12.20 22.21
N CYS A 206 14.47 11.34 21.28
CA CYS A 206 13.31 10.53 21.50
C CYS A 206 13.71 9.54 22.62
N THR A 207 13.51 9.94 23.87
CA THR A 207 13.92 9.16 25.05
C THR A 207 13.03 7.93 25.25
N ASN A 208 11.93 7.83 24.50
CA ASN A 208 11.05 6.68 24.47
C ASN A 208 11.66 5.53 23.63
N PRO A 209 11.89 4.33 24.20
CA PRO A 209 12.36 3.15 23.48
C PRO A 209 11.47 2.69 22.32
N ALA A 210 10.21 3.16 22.26
CA ALA A 210 9.27 2.89 21.17
C ALA A 210 9.55 3.69 19.89
N CYS A 211 10.35 4.75 19.99
CA CYS A 211 10.70 5.62 18.88
C CYS A 211 11.91 5.04 18.14
N LYS A 212 11.71 4.61 16.88
CA LYS A 212 12.70 3.77 16.19
C LYS A 212 13.64 4.48 15.21
N LEU A 213 13.41 5.74 14.89
CA LEU A 213 14.34 6.58 14.12
C LEU A 213 14.27 7.98 14.73
N GLN A 214 15.20 8.88 14.38
CA GLN A 214 15.13 10.29 14.78
C GLN A 214 15.26 11.16 13.54
N TRP A 215 14.48 12.25 13.49
CA TRP A 215 14.64 13.31 12.51
C TRP A 215 15.99 14.02 12.74
N ASN A 216 16.92 13.89 11.79
CA ASN A 216 18.16 14.67 11.77
C ASN A 216 18.21 15.53 10.50
N ILE A 217 17.52 16.68 10.52
CA ILE A 217 17.60 17.67 9.44
C ILE A 217 18.72 18.66 9.76
N ASN A 218 19.97 18.23 9.60
CA ASN A 218 21.10 19.15 9.66
C ASN A 218 21.44 19.63 8.23
N SER A 219 20.84 20.74 7.79
CA SER A 219 21.35 21.50 6.64
C SER A 219 22.34 22.55 7.15
N GLN A 220 23.61 22.42 6.77
CA GLN A 220 24.69 23.33 7.22
C GLN A 220 24.90 24.54 6.29
N ASN A 221 24.19 24.67 5.15
CA ASN A 221 24.51 25.69 4.11
C ASN A 221 23.33 26.51 3.53
N GLY A 222 22.30 26.79 4.31
CA GLY A 222 21.56 28.06 4.17
C GLY A 222 20.31 28.11 3.27
N ALA A 223 19.40 28.97 3.73
CA ALA A 223 18.19 29.53 3.11
C ALA A 223 16.88 28.71 3.07
N ASN A 224 16.83 27.42 2.71
CA ASN A 224 15.58 26.62 2.75
C ASN A 224 15.86 25.11 2.89
N SER A 225 15.26 24.42 3.88
CA SER A 225 15.26 22.96 3.97
C SER A 225 13.83 22.46 4.19
N VAL A 226 13.51 21.31 3.59
CA VAL A 226 12.26 20.58 3.79
C VAL A 226 12.59 19.22 4.41
N GLY A 227 11.83 18.84 5.43
CA GLY A 227 11.91 17.52 6.02
C GLY A 227 11.36 16.44 5.11
N SER A 228 11.61 15.17 5.44
CA SER A 228 10.99 14.02 4.76
C SER A 228 10.81 12.87 5.73
N MET A 229 10.16 11.78 5.29
CA MET A 229 9.79 10.61 6.09
C MET A 229 10.68 10.39 7.33
N GLY A 230 10.05 10.40 8.49
CA GLY A 230 10.73 9.95 9.68
C GLY A 230 9.85 9.01 10.47
N ASN A 231 10.12 8.98 11.77
CA ASN A 231 10.13 7.77 12.58
C ASN A 231 8.93 6.85 12.39
N ALA A 232 9.16 5.56 12.65
CA ALA A 232 8.07 4.61 12.75
C ALA A 232 7.92 4.16 14.20
N VAL A 233 6.67 3.98 14.63
CA VAL A 233 6.33 3.54 15.97
C VAL A 233 5.39 2.35 15.91
N SER A 234 5.67 1.34 16.74
CA SER A 234 4.74 0.23 16.96
C SER A 234 3.69 0.62 18.00
N ILE A 235 2.42 0.52 17.65
CA ILE A 235 1.29 0.80 18.53
C ILE A 235 0.56 -0.52 18.78
N ALA A 236 0.36 -0.89 20.04
CA ALA A 236 -0.42 -2.06 20.41
C ALA A 236 -1.88 -1.96 19.91
N SER A 237 -2.58 -3.08 19.82
CA SER A 237 -4.02 -3.07 19.48
C SER A 237 -4.80 -2.19 20.45
N GLY A 238 -5.66 -1.31 19.94
CA GLY A 238 -6.44 -0.35 20.73
C GLY A 238 -5.60 0.74 21.41
N GLY A 239 -4.29 0.79 21.18
CA GLY A 239 -3.39 1.76 21.78
C GLY A 239 -3.41 3.10 21.06
N SER A 240 -2.90 4.14 21.73
CA SER A 240 -2.65 5.46 21.16
C SER A 240 -1.19 5.85 21.27
N TYR A 241 -0.74 6.74 20.39
CA TYR A 241 0.58 7.34 20.44
C TYR A 241 0.50 8.80 20.03
N GLU A 242 1.06 9.68 20.83
CA GLU A 242 1.05 11.11 20.55
C GLU A 242 2.40 11.54 20.00
N ILE A 243 2.40 12.17 18.82
CA ILE A 243 3.60 12.74 18.21
C ILE A 243 3.59 14.24 18.44
N TYR A 244 4.66 14.70 19.09
CA TYR A 244 4.91 16.11 19.36
C TYR A 244 6.13 16.55 18.60
N GLN A 245 6.06 17.71 17.95
CA GLN A 245 7.23 18.31 17.30
C GLN A 245 7.86 19.36 18.22
N THR A 246 9.18 19.32 18.35
CA THR A 246 9.94 20.27 19.17
C THR A 246 10.44 21.44 18.33
N LEU A 247 9.55 22.08 17.58
CA LEU A 247 9.88 23.25 16.77
C LEU A 247 10.10 24.45 17.69
N THR A 248 11.27 25.07 17.60
CA THR A 248 11.67 26.21 18.44
C THR A 248 11.33 27.58 17.82
N ALA A 249 10.81 27.61 16.60
CA ALA A 249 10.33 28.83 15.93
C ALA A 249 9.05 28.58 15.11
N SER A 250 8.36 29.65 14.70
CA SER A 250 7.13 29.58 13.90
C SER A 250 7.44 29.24 12.44
N TYR A 251 7.11 28.02 12.00
CA TYR A 251 7.29 27.57 10.61
C TYR A 251 5.99 27.00 10.05
N SER A 252 5.65 27.28 8.80
CA SER A 252 4.55 26.56 8.15
C SER A 252 4.94 25.09 7.98
N VAL A 253 4.12 24.19 8.52
CA VAL A 253 4.37 22.74 8.49
C VAL A 253 3.13 21.95 8.07
N ALA A 254 3.36 20.78 7.50
CA ALA A 254 2.35 19.81 7.16
C ALA A 254 2.84 18.42 7.53
N GLU A 255 2.16 17.78 8.47
CA GLU A 255 2.47 16.41 8.89
C GLU A 255 1.35 15.47 8.44
N VAL A 256 1.73 14.32 7.90
CA VAL A 256 0.83 13.25 7.46
C VAL A 256 1.23 11.95 8.14
N GLY A 257 0.25 11.14 8.52
CA GLY A 257 0.48 9.83 9.15
C GLY A 257 -0.22 8.70 8.39
N ALA A 258 0.38 7.51 8.42
CA ALA A 258 -0.19 6.27 7.90
C ALA A 258 -0.06 5.15 8.93
N LEU A 259 -1.07 4.29 9.03
CA LEU A 259 -1.12 3.15 9.94
C LEU A 259 -1.15 1.84 9.15
N PHE A 260 -0.19 0.97 9.43
CA PHE A 260 -0.04 -0.35 8.84
C PHE A 260 -0.37 -1.41 9.89
N SER A 261 -1.56 -2.03 9.81
CA SER A 261 -1.93 -3.16 10.69
C SER A 261 -0.98 -4.33 10.52
N GLY A 262 -0.79 -5.08 11.59
CA GLY A 262 0.03 -6.28 11.59
C GLY A 262 -0.70 -7.53 11.15
N THR A 263 0.04 -8.43 10.51
CA THR A 263 -0.29 -9.85 10.32
C THR A 263 0.52 -10.68 11.31
N SER A 264 0.05 -11.86 11.72
CA SER A 264 0.78 -12.74 12.66
C SER A 264 2.10 -13.24 12.01
N PRO A 265 3.29 -13.13 12.65
CA PRO A 265 3.55 -12.95 14.10
C PRO A 265 3.66 -11.50 14.63
N GLY A 266 3.24 -10.50 13.87
CA GLY A 266 3.21 -9.08 14.24
C GLY A 266 4.05 -8.23 13.29
N PRO A 267 3.73 -6.94 13.13
CA PRO A 267 4.46 -6.08 12.21
C PRO A 267 5.80 -5.66 12.81
N SER A 268 6.84 -5.58 11.99
CA SER A 268 8.18 -5.17 12.40
C SER A 268 8.84 -4.27 11.36
N LEU A 269 9.79 -3.46 11.83
CA LEU A 269 10.72 -2.73 10.98
C LEU A 269 11.82 -3.68 10.51
N THR A 270 12.20 -3.57 9.24
CA THR A 270 13.27 -4.39 8.65
C THR A 270 14.56 -3.59 8.44
N GLY A 271 15.66 -4.30 8.20
CA GLY A 271 17.01 -3.74 8.16
C GLY A 271 17.86 -4.09 9.41
N ARG A 272 19.19 -4.08 9.25
CA ARG A 272 20.13 -4.52 10.30
C ARG A 272 20.34 -3.45 11.39
N TYR A 273 20.53 -3.92 12.62
CA TYR A 273 20.94 -3.15 13.80
C TYR A 273 22.25 -2.39 13.57
N VAL A 274 22.29 -1.12 14.01
CA VAL A 274 23.56 -0.44 14.27
C VAL A 274 24.18 -1.08 15.52
N ALA A 275 25.43 -1.53 15.45
CA ALA A 275 26.13 -2.01 16.64
C ALA A 275 26.16 -0.89 17.70
N GLY A 276 25.52 -1.11 18.85
CA GLY A 276 25.40 -0.12 19.93
C GLY A 276 24.12 0.73 19.95
N SER A 277 23.21 0.56 18.99
CA SER A 277 21.86 1.16 19.04
C SER A 277 20.80 0.07 19.24
N PRO A 278 19.90 0.16 20.24
CA PRO A 278 18.84 -0.83 20.49
C PRO A 278 17.70 -0.77 19.46
N VAL A 279 17.93 -0.09 18.33
CA VAL A 279 16.88 0.37 17.44
C VAL A 279 17.02 -0.30 16.07
N PRO A 280 16.18 -1.31 15.74
CA PRO A 280 16.08 -1.83 14.38
C PRO A 280 15.42 -0.81 13.44
N GLY A 281 15.90 -0.71 12.19
CA GLY A 281 15.27 0.09 11.13
C GLY A 281 16.24 1.02 10.41
N GLY A 282 16.87 0.55 9.33
CA GLY A 282 17.59 1.44 8.42
C GLY A 282 16.58 2.13 7.49
N ALA A 283 16.59 3.46 7.44
CA ALA A 283 15.88 4.22 6.41
C ALA A 283 16.88 4.80 5.42
N ALA A 284 16.43 5.02 4.18
CA ALA A 284 17.15 5.81 3.20
C ALA A 284 16.51 7.21 3.12
N TYR A 285 17.33 8.25 2.96
CA TYR A 285 16.90 9.65 2.99
C TYR A 285 17.56 10.46 1.87
N TRP A 286 16.81 11.39 1.30
CA TRP A 286 17.23 12.30 0.24
C TRP A 286 16.69 13.70 0.46
N ASN A 287 17.48 14.68 0.04
CA ASN A 287 17.05 16.04 -0.19
C ASN A 287 17.70 16.58 -1.47
N ASP A 288 17.10 17.60 -2.06
CA ASP A 288 17.54 18.20 -3.33
C ASP A 288 18.52 19.37 -3.15
N ASN A 289 19.36 19.34 -2.12
CA ASN A 289 20.19 20.46 -1.64
C ASN A 289 20.55 21.53 -2.71
N GLU A 290 19.88 22.69 -2.60
CA GLU A 290 20.38 24.04 -2.91
C GLU A 290 20.63 24.53 -4.35
N SER A 291 20.43 23.76 -5.44
CA SER A 291 20.82 24.27 -6.78
C SER A 291 19.73 24.38 -7.86
N GLY A 292 18.47 24.55 -7.48
CA GLY A 292 17.41 24.95 -8.44
C GLY A 292 17.19 23.96 -9.59
N GLY A 293 17.50 22.68 -9.37
CA GLY A 293 17.30 21.64 -10.36
C GLY A 293 15.81 21.40 -10.60
N THR A 294 15.32 21.80 -11.76
CA THR A 294 13.96 21.48 -12.26
C THR A 294 13.79 20.00 -12.64
N GLY A 295 14.79 19.15 -12.39
CA GLY A 295 14.79 17.73 -12.77
C GLY A 295 13.86 16.90 -11.90
N GLY A 296 12.95 16.16 -12.53
CA GLY A 296 12.11 15.14 -11.88
C GLY A 296 12.86 13.85 -11.51
N THR A 297 14.18 13.78 -11.76
CA THR A 297 15.02 12.64 -11.41
C THR A 297 15.78 12.90 -10.12
N ILE A 298 15.64 11.98 -9.17
CA ILE A 298 16.47 11.89 -7.96
C ILE A 298 17.79 11.21 -8.34
N ALA A 299 18.52 11.88 -9.24
CA ALA A 299 19.85 11.59 -9.77
C ALA A 299 20.04 12.53 -10.97
N LYS A 300 20.95 13.51 -10.88
CA LYS A 300 21.29 14.34 -12.03
C LYS A 300 22.12 13.49 -12.99
N THR A 301 21.62 13.21 -14.19
CA THR A 301 22.42 12.58 -15.24
C THR A 301 23.67 13.43 -15.49
N GLY A 302 24.86 12.88 -15.21
CA GLY A 302 26.15 13.58 -15.32
C GLY A 302 26.82 14.01 -14.00
N SER A 303 26.21 13.75 -12.85
CA SER A 303 26.88 13.79 -11.53
C SER A 303 26.78 12.40 -10.89
N THR A 304 27.88 11.88 -10.34
CA THR A 304 28.03 10.54 -9.74
C THR A 304 27.28 10.33 -8.43
N SER A 305 26.08 10.89 -8.27
CA SER A 305 25.28 10.85 -7.05
C SER A 305 23.79 10.62 -7.34
N GLY A 306 23.34 9.41 -7.02
CA GLY A 306 21.98 8.91 -7.29
C GLY A 306 21.88 7.40 -7.54
N PHE A 307 22.98 6.66 -7.40
CA PHE A 307 23.01 5.21 -7.53
C PHE A 307 23.23 4.56 -6.17
N PHE A 308 22.39 3.58 -5.83
CA PHE A 308 22.66 2.65 -4.73
C PHE A 308 23.30 1.39 -5.29
N THR A 309 24.27 0.83 -4.57
CA THR A 309 24.60 -0.59 -4.65
C THR A 309 23.82 -1.33 -3.56
N ASN A 310 22.54 -1.00 -3.39
CA ASN A 310 21.64 -1.77 -2.53
C ASN A 310 20.93 -2.77 -3.44
N ASP A 311 21.28 -4.04 -3.25
CA ASP A 311 20.66 -5.16 -3.93
C ASP A 311 19.54 -5.76 -3.08
N GLY A 312 19.25 -5.29 -1.87
CA GLY A 312 18.22 -5.85 -1.01
C GLY A 312 18.55 -7.26 -0.51
N THR A 313 19.79 -7.73 -0.68
CA THR A 313 20.28 -9.03 -0.23
C THR A 313 21.18 -8.93 0.99
N TRP A 314 21.43 -10.08 1.60
CA TRP A 314 22.41 -10.23 2.66
C TRP A 314 23.72 -10.79 2.09
N THR A 315 24.70 -9.91 1.87
CA THR A 315 26.02 -10.28 1.32
C THR A 315 27.22 -9.81 2.15
N ASP A 316 27.06 -8.95 3.17
CA ASP A 316 28.21 -8.31 3.84
C ASP A 316 28.37 -8.66 5.35
N PRO A 317 29.62 -8.63 5.89
CA PRO A 317 29.97 -9.11 7.22
C PRO A 317 29.42 -8.22 8.33
N ALA A 318 29.65 -8.60 9.59
CA ALA A 318 29.05 -7.98 10.77
C ALA A 318 29.33 -6.50 11.03
N THR A 319 30.11 -5.85 10.17
CA THR A 319 30.68 -4.51 10.36
C THR A 319 30.12 -3.42 9.43
N ASP A 320 29.28 -3.76 8.44
CA ASP A 320 28.66 -2.75 7.56
C ASP A 320 27.47 -2.09 8.28
N THR A 321 27.80 -1.13 9.14
CA THR A 321 26.83 -0.33 9.87
C THR A 321 26.39 0.87 9.04
N CYS A 322 25.08 1.11 8.90
CA CYS A 322 24.54 2.39 8.42
C CYS A 322 24.80 3.50 9.48
N THR A 323 26.07 3.83 9.76
CA THR A 323 26.48 4.66 10.92
C THR A 323 26.48 6.16 10.66
N THR A 324 26.32 6.60 9.41
CA THR A 324 26.31 8.03 9.09
C THR A 324 25.16 8.34 8.15
N THR A 325 24.30 9.28 8.54
CA THR A 325 23.45 10.03 7.61
C THR A 325 24.31 10.43 6.41
N PRO A 326 23.97 10.03 5.17
CA PRO A 326 24.74 10.44 4.00
C PRO A 326 24.82 11.96 3.96
N ALA A 327 26.01 12.52 3.71
CA ALA A 327 26.11 13.95 3.46
C ALA A 327 25.24 14.31 2.23
N PRO A 328 24.64 15.51 2.16
CA PRO A 328 23.82 15.91 1.01
C PRO A 328 24.53 15.64 -0.32
N GLY A 329 23.87 14.93 -1.24
CA GLY A 329 24.47 14.52 -2.51
C GLY A 329 25.42 13.32 -2.45
N SER A 330 25.49 12.58 -1.33
CA SER A 330 26.34 11.38 -1.19
C SER A 330 25.57 10.08 -1.31
N LYS A 331 26.24 9.03 -1.81
CA LYS A 331 25.72 7.66 -1.89
C LYS A 331 25.59 7.04 -0.49
N GLN A 332 24.45 6.42 -0.16
CA GLN A 332 24.34 5.58 1.03
C GLN A 332 25.11 4.28 0.78
N THR A 333 26.05 3.95 1.67
CA THR A 333 26.98 2.80 1.50
C THR A 333 26.36 1.47 1.92
N CYS A 334 25.39 1.48 2.84
CA CYS A 334 24.82 0.24 3.36
C CYS A 334 23.83 -0.42 2.38
N THR A 335 24.04 -1.71 2.13
CA THR A 335 23.36 -2.47 1.07
C THR A 335 22.14 -3.26 1.54
N SER A 336 21.90 -3.35 2.86
CA SER A 336 20.93 -4.29 3.45
C SER A 336 19.78 -3.66 4.25
N TRP A 337 19.50 -2.36 4.11
CA TRP A 337 18.51 -1.66 4.95
C TRP A 337 17.06 -2.10 4.73
N CYS A 338 16.76 -2.78 3.61
CA CYS A 338 15.42 -3.30 3.27
C CYS A 338 15.31 -4.83 3.27
N TYR A 339 16.31 -5.54 3.80
CA TYR A 339 16.34 -7.00 3.75
C TYR A 339 15.20 -7.64 4.56
N GLY A 340 14.46 -8.55 3.91
CA GLY A 340 13.39 -9.34 4.53
C GLY A 340 12.08 -8.59 4.77
N GLY A 341 11.91 -7.41 4.17
CA GLY A 341 10.65 -6.66 4.16
C GLY A 341 9.64 -7.21 3.16
N ASP A 342 8.36 -6.97 3.42
CA ASP A 342 7.26 -7.20 2.46
C ASP A 342 6.70 -5.89 1.90
N THR A 343 6.95 -4.76 2.56
CA THR A 343 6.35 -3.47 2.21
C THR A 343 7.41 -2.39 2.20
N LEU A 344 7.54 -1.73 1.06
CA LEU A 344 8.36 -0.54 0.87
C LEU A 344 7.46 0.69 1.07
N VAL A 345 7.83 1.57 1.98
CA VAL A 345 7.13 2.83 2.26
C VAL A 345 8.01 3.99 1.84
N PHE A 346 7.41 4.98 1.21
CA PHE A 346 8.04 6.19 0.73
C PHE A 346 7.33 7.40 1.33
N GLY A 347 8.05 8.26 2.04
CA GLY A 347 7.53 9.55 2.45
C GLY A 347 8.17 10.65 1.61
N PHE A 348 7.34 11.60 1.20
CA PHE A 348 7.74 12.77 0.44
C PHE A 348 7.25 14.02 1.16
N ALA A 349 8.04 15.08 1.08
CA ALA A 349 7.61 16.40 1.50
C ALA A 349 8.19 17.43 0.56
N GLY A 350 7.35 18.38 0.17
CA GLY A 350 7.69 19.38 -0.82
C GLY A 350 7.15 20.75 -0.43
N SER A 351 7.86 21.78 -0.85
CA SER A 351 7.27 23.12 -0.91
C SER A 351 6.33 23.23 -2.10
N SER A 352 5.20 23.89 -1.92
CA SER A 352 4.20 24.13 -2.95
C SER A 352 3.88 25.62 -3.08
N SER A 353 3.15 25.99 -4.14
CA SER A 353 2.48 27.29 -4.24
C SER A 353 0.97 27.18 -4.03
N SER A 354 0.44 25.95 -4.02
CA SER A 354 -0.97 25.64 -3.79
C SER A 354 -1.13 24.35 -2.97
N VAL A 355 -2.22 24.25 -2.21
CA VAL A 355 -2.66 22.99 -1.57
C VAL A 355 -3.07 21.91 -2.57
N ALA A 356 -3.24 22.28 -3.85
CA ALA A 356 -3.51 21.34 -4.94
C ALA A 356 -2.24 20.67 -5.49
N ASP A 357 -1.05 21.20 -5.21
CA ASP A 357 0.21 20.59 -5.66
C ASP A 357 0.43 19.23 -4.97
N GLU A 358 0.92 18.25 -5.74
CA GLU A 358 1.16 16.87 -5.28
C GLU A 358 2.08 16.11 -6.23
N LEU A 359 2.50 14.91 -5.80
CA LEU A 359 3.05 13.91 -6.71
C LEU A 359 1.91 13.21 -7.47
N SER A 360 2.06 13.07 -8.78
CA SER A 360 1.11 12.35 -9.64
C SER A 360 1.49 10.87 -9.82
N ALA A 361 2.77 10.54 -9.70
CA ALA A 361 3.26 9.16 -9.76
C ALA A 361 4.58 8.99 -9.01
N VAL A 362 4.74 7.83 -8.39
CA VAL A 362 6.00 7.37 -7.80
C VAL A 362 6.28 5.97 -8.33
N THR A 363 7.41 5.78 -8.98
CA THR A 363 7.84 4.50 -9.56
C THR A 363 9.22 4.13 -9.04
N PHE A 364 9.32 2.95 -8.45
CA PHE A 364 10.57 2.37 -7.96
C PHE A 364 11.14 1.37 -8.98
N ASP A 365 12.46 1.27 -9.05
CA ASP A 365 13.21 0.46 -10.02
C ASP A 365 12.83 0.69 -11.49
N THR A 366 12.98 1.94 -11.96
CA THR A 366 12.64 2.31 -13.34
C THR A 366 13.54 1.68 -14.41
N GLY A 367 14.70 1.16 -14.03
CA GLY A 367 15.60 0.41 -14.91
C GLY A 367 15.35 -1.09 -14.94
N GLY A 368 14.45 -1.61 -14.09
CA GLY A 368 14.18 -3.03 -13.93
C GLY A 368 12.68 -3.32 -13.83
N GLN A 369 12.20 -3.52 -12.61
CA GLN A 369 10.86 -4.03 -12.32
C GLN A 369 9.72 -3.01 -12.50
N ASN A 370 10.02 -1.70 -12.52
CA ASN A 370 9.04 -0.62 -12.67
C ASN A 370 7.86 -0.70 -11.68
N ILE A 371 8.17 -0.78 -10.39
CA ILE A 371 7.19 -0.90 -9.31
C ILE A 371 6.45 0.42 -9.12
N ALA A 372 5.18 0.46 -9.50
CA ALA A 372 4.31 1.60 -9.20
C ALA A 372 3.94 1.60 -7.70
N MET A 373 4.16 2.72 -7.02
CA MET A 373 3.74 2.90 -5.64
C MET A 373 2.33 3.50 -5.57
N THR A 374 1.59 3.14 -4.53
CA THR A 374 0.24 3.65 -4.26
C THR A 374 0.29 4.72 -3.18
N ARG A 375 -0.38 5.85 -3.38
CA ARG A 375 -0.49 6.92 -2.38
C ARG A 375 -1.43 6.49 -1.27
N ILE A 376 -0.98 6.60 -0.01
CA ILE A 376 -1.80 6.37 1.19
C ILE A 376 -2.49 7.68 1.56
N ALA A 377 -1.68 8.73 1.71
CA ALA A 377 -2.15 10.00 2.25
C ALA A 377 -1.35 11.15 1.68
N LYS A 378 -2.05 12.28 1.54
CA LYS A 378 -1.50 13.60 1.23
C LYS A 378 -2.07 14.57 2.24
N PHE A 379 -1.23 15.47 2.73
CA PHE A 379 -1.67 16.56 3.57
C PHE A 379 -0.82 17.81 3.34
N PRO A 380 -1.40 19.03 3.30
CA PRO A 380 -2.83 19.31 3.38
C PRO A 380 -3.60 18.96 2.10
N THR A 381 -4.92 18.78 2.22
CA THR A 381 -5.84 18.63 1.07
C THR A 381 -6.65 19.91 0.85
N THR A 382 -7.30 20.02 -0.30
CA THR A 382 -8.22 21.13 -0.57
C THR A 382 -9.35 21.17 0.47
N GLY A 383 -9.70 22.37 0.95
CA GLY A 383 -10.81 22.58 1.90
C GLY A 383 -10.44 22.58 3.38
N ILE A 384 -9.18 22.34 3.75
CA ILE A 384 -8.71 22.47 5.14
C ILE A 384 -8.46 23.96 5.45
N ALA A 385 -9.31 24.55 6.28
CA ALA A 385 -9.16 25.93 6.73
C ALA A 385 -7.91 26.08 7.62
N GLY A 386 -7.10 27.11 7.37
CA GLY A 386 -5.86 27.38 8.12
C GLY A 386 -4.67 26.50 7.72
N ALA A 387 -4.82 25.61 6.74
CA ALA A 387 -3.70 24.84 6.23
C ALA A 387 -2.73 25.74 5.41
N PRO A 388 -1.41 25.55 5.56
CA PRO A 388 -0.42 26.32 4.82
C PRO A 388 -0.49 25.94 3.34
N GLY A 389 -0.65 26.94 2.47
CA GLY A 389 -0.68 26.74 1.02
C GLY A 389 0.69 26.47 0.39
N ASN A 390 1.74 26.36 1.20
CA ASN A 390 3.12 26.44 0.74
C ASN A 390 4.00 25.23 1.08
N VAL A 391 3.44 24.21 1.73
CA VAL A 391 4.12 22.98 2.10
C VAL A 391 3.11 21.84 2.11
N TYR A 392 3.55 20.66 1.68
CA TYR A 392 2.76 19.44 1.76
C TYR A 392 3.67 18.24 2.03
N SER A 393 3.05 17.17 2.52
CA SER A 393 3.68 15.88 2.70
C SER A 393 2.77 14.74 2.24
N GLU A 394 3.40 13.67 1.77
CA GLU A 394 2.73 12.49 1.24
C GLU A 394 3.41 11.22 1.72
N ILE A 395 2.63 10.15 1.85
CA ILE A 395 3.12 8.80 2.09
C ILE A 395 2.60 7.89 0.99
N TRP A 396 3.50 7.09 0.43
CA TRP A 396 3.27 6.12 -0.61
C TRP A 396 3.79 4.75 -0.16
N TYR A 397 3.28 3.67 -0.73
CA TYR A 397 3.75 2.33 -0.44
C TYR A 397 3.68 1.41 -1.66
N ALA A 398 4.51 0.37 -1.64
CA ALA A 398 4.39 -0.79 -2.51
C ALA A 398 4.56 -2.05 -1.67
N ARG A 399 3.70 -3.04 -1.89
CA ARG A 399 3.72 -4.29 -1.14
C ARG A 399 3.96 -5.46 -2.07
N ASN A 400 4.79 -6.40 -1.62
CA ASN A 400 5.03 -7.68 -2.25
C ASN A 400 5.23 -8.71 -1.14
N ALA A 401 4.57 -9.87 -1.21
CA ALA A 401 4.68 -10.84 -0.13
C ALA A 401 6.15 -11.31 0.03
N ASP A 402 6.64 -11.39 1.27
CA ASP A 402 7.99 -11.85 1.53
C ASP A 402 8.14 -13.34 1.17
N PHE A 403 9.24 -13.66 0.50
CA PHE A 403 9.59 -15.01 0.10
C PHE A 403 11.11 -15.09 -0.07
N LEU A 404 11.72 -16.16 0.42
CA LEU A 404 13.13 -16.41 0.22
C LEU A 404 13.36 -17.91 0.11
N SER A 405 13.88 -18.38 -1.02
CA SER A 405 14.32 -19.76 -1.17
C SER A 405 15.69 -19.97 -0.54
N ALA A 406 16.06 -21.23 -0.29
CA ALA A 406 17.46 -21.57 -0.07
C ALA A 406 18.30 -21.36 -1.34
N SER A 407 19.63 -21.43 -1.20
CA SER A 407 20.61 -21.32 -2.28
C SER A 407 20.77 -22.63 -3.06
N ASP A 408 19.65 -23.22 -3.45
CA ASP A 408 19.56 -24.52 -4.12
C ASP A 408 18.44 -24.54 -5.18
N ALA A 409 17.82 -23.38 -5.47
CA ALA A 409 16.70 -23.31 -6.39
C ALA A 409 17.15 -23.64 -7.82
N ARG A 410 16.33 -24.44 -8.50
CA ARG A 410 16.54 -24.92 -9.86
C ARG A 410 15.27 -24.73 -10.67
N SER A 411 15.40 -24.22 -11.89
CA SER A 411 14.28 -24.11 -12.82
C SER A 411 14.36 -25.20 -13.86
N GLY A 412 13.20 -25.58 -14.39
CA GLY A 412 13.13 -26.61 -15.43
C GLY A 412 13.64 -27.95 -14.93
N ALA A 413 13.90 -28.84 -15.87
CA ALA A 413 14.27 -30.21 -15.59
C ALA A 413 15.77 -30.39 -15.57
N LEU A 414 16.22 -31.29 -14.69
CA LEU A 414 17.59 -31.79 -14.68
C LEU A 414 17.53 -33.29 -14.98
N VAL A 415 18.02 -33.65 -16.15
CA VAL A 415 17.91 -35.02 -16.68
C VAL A 415 19.23 -35.49 -17.26
N THR A 416 19.44 -36.81 -17.28
CA THR A 416 20.51 -37.43 -18.06
C THR A 416 19.94 -37.88 -19.39
N GLY A 417 20.54 -37.42 -20.48
CA GLY A 417 20.06 -37.78 -21.80
C GLY A 417 21.14 -37.78 -22.88
N SER A 418 20.79 -38.40 -24.00
CA SER A 418 21.62 -38.52 -25.20
C SER A 418 20.78 -38.17 -26.43
N ALA A 419 21.35 -37.45 -27.39
CA ALA A 419 20.79 -37.29 -28.73
C ALA A 419 21.71 -38.01 -29.72
N GLY A 420 21.11 -38.96 -30.45
CA GLY A 420 21.81 -39.87 -31.34
C GLY A 420 22.24 -41.16 -30.63
N THR A 421 22.04 -42.29 -31.31
CA THR A 421 22.80 -43.50 -31.06
C THR A 421 24.12 -43.35 -31.81
N THR A 422 25.27 -43.47 -31.16
CA THR A 422 26.54 -43.67 -31.88
C THR A 422 26.41 -44.98 -32.63
N ALA A 423 26.10 -44.90 -33.91
CA ALA A 423 25.85 -46.08 -34.69
C ALA A 423 27.13 -46.56 -35.35
N SER A 424 27.72 -47.65 -34.84
CA SER A 424 28.93 -48.17 -35.48
C SER A 424 28.57 -48.94 -36.74
N ILE A 425 29.10 -48.53 -37.88
CA ILE A 425 28.95 -49.28 -39.14
C ILE A 425 30.25 -49.97 -39.48
N THR A 426 30.16 -51.19 -39.99
CA THR A 426 31.21 -51.72 -40.86
C THR A 426 30.60 -51.81 -42.24
N ALA A 427 31.12 -51.02 -43.16
CA ALA A 427 30.61 -50.97 -44.53
C ALA A 427 31.77 -50.85 -45.51
N SER A 428 31.52 -51.30 -46.74
CA SER A 428 32.46 -51.26 -47.84
C SER A 428 31.85 -50.52 -49.03
N ILE A 429 32.67 -49.67 -49.66
CA ILE A 429 32.32 -48.95 -50.88
C ILE A 429 33.57 -48.85 -51.77
N SER A 430 33.43 -49.27 -53.01
CA SER A 430 34.53 -49.20 -53.98
C SER A 430 34.71 -47.76 -54.50
N LYS A 431 35.94 -47.41 -54.88
CA LYS A 431 36.25 -46.12 -55.53
C LYS A 431 35.33 -45.91 -56.73
N ASN A 432 34.87 -44.66 -56.92
CA ASN A 432 33.98 -44.28 -58.01
C ASN A 432 32.63 -45.05 -58.05
N GLN A 433 32.19 -45.64 -56.93
CA GLN A 433 30.85 -46.24 -56.80
C GLN A 433 29.94 -45.38 -55.90
N THR A 434 28.64 -45.56 -56.07
CA THR A 434 27.60 -44.98 -55.22
C THR A 434 26.93 -46.03 -54.33
N LEU A 435 27.26 -47.32 -54.51
CA LEU A 435 26.65 -48.42 -53.76
C LEU A 435 27.50 -48.74 -52.51
N LEU A 436 26.96 -48.41 -51.34
CA LEU A 436 27.52 -48.75 -50.04
C LEU A 436 26.92 -50.08 -49.58
N THR A 437 27.77 -51.04 -49.19
CA THR A 437 27.34 -52.31 -48.58
C THR A 437 27.63 -52.27 -47.09
N VAL A 438 26.60 -52.37 -46.27
CA VAL A 438 26.71 -52.40 -44.81
C VAL A 438 26.78 -53.86 -44.35
N GLU A 439 27.91 -54.24 -43.76
CA GLU A 439 28.23 -55.60 -43.29
C GLU A 439 27.88 -55.80 -41.81
N SER A 440 28.02 -54.77 -40.99
CA SER A 440 27.54 -54.77 -39.61
C SER A 440 26.97 -53.41 -39.27
N TRP A 441 25.85 -53.41 -38.57
CA TRP A 441 25.20 -52.20 -38.10
C TRP A 441 24.85 -52.37 -36.62
N SER A 442 25.26 -51.40 -35.80
CA SER A 442 24.69 -51.22 -34.46
C SER A 442 24.15 -49.79 -34.38
N GLY A 443 22.90 -49.60 -33.94
CA GLY A 443 22.24 -48.28 -33.86
C GLY A 443 20.80 -48.26 -34.42
N ALA A 444 20.22 -47.07 -34.54
CA ALA A 444 18.89 -46.85 -35.12
C ALA A 444 18.85 -46.99 -36.67
N LEU A 445 17.74 -47.44 -37.25
CA LEU A 445 17.67 -47.70 -38.70
C LEU A 445 18.11 -46.49 -39.56
N LEU A 446 19.02 -46.71 -40.51
CA LEU A 446 19.44 -45.80 -41.57
C LEU A 446 18.27 -45.40 -42.47
N GLN A 447 18.16 -44.11 -42.78
CA GLN A 447 17.12 -43.51 -43.61
C GLN A 447 17.70 -42.69 -44.77
N VAL A 448 16.86 -42.42 -45.78
CA VAL A 448 17.22 -41.52 -46.87
C VAL A 448 17.41 -40.10 -46.33
N GLY A 449 18.54 -39.47 -46.68
CA GLY A 449 18.95 -38.15 -46.19
C GLY A 449 20.01 -38.19 -45.09
N ASP A 450 20.29 -39.35 -44.49
CA ASP A 450 21.31 -39.48 -43.45
C ASP A 450 22.71 -39.15 -44.01
N VAL A 451 23.45 -38.32 -43.28
CA VAL A 451 24.84 -37.99 -43.61
C VAL A 451 25.77 -39.04 -42.97
N ILE A 452 26.62 -39.64 -43.78
CA ILE A 452 27.61 -40.64 -43.37
C ILE A 452 28.99 -40.00 -43.27
N SER A 453 29.76 -40.33 -42.24
CA SER A 453 31.10 -39.80 -41.98
C SER A 453 32.10 -40.92 -41.66
N GLY A 454 33.40 -40.61 -41.75
CA GLY A 454 34.49 -41.55 -41.47
C GLY A 454 35.56 -41.54 -42.57
N ASN A 455 36.14 -42.70 -42.85
CA ASN A 455 36.94 -42.89 -44.06
C ASN A 455 35.96 -43.01 -45.23
N ILE A 456 35.41 -41.87 -45.69
CA ILE A 456 34.60 -41.63 -46.91
C ILE A 456 34.73 -40.14 -47.29
N ASP A 457 34.19 -39.71 -48.43
CA ASP A 457 34.19 -38.29 -48.79
C ASP A 457 33.23 -37.50 -47.88
N THR A 458 33.68 -36.31 -47.47
CA THR A 458 32.92 -35.43 -46.57
C THR A 458 31.62 -34.97 -47.21
N GLY A 459 30.51 -35.06 -46.48
CA GLY A 459 29.20 -34.69 -47.00
C GLY A 459 28.46 -35.83 -47.71
N THR A 460 28.93 -37.08 -47.56
CA THR A 460 28.24 -38.22 -48.16
C THR A 460 26.84 -38.43 -47.56
N THR A 461 25.79 -38.48 -48.37
CA THR A 461 24.39 -38.72 -47.90
C THR A 461 23.78 -40.00 -48.47
N ILE A 462 22.88 -40.65 -47.73
CA ILE A 462 22.07 -41.78 -48.22
C ILE A 462 20.99 -41.26 -49.18
N CYS A 463 21.02 -41.70 -50.43
CA CYS A 463 20.06 -41.33 -51.47
C CYS A 463 18.89 -42.31 -51.58
N ALA A 464 19.13 -43.60 -51.34
CA ALA A 464 18.09 -44.63 -51.32
C ALA A 464 18.53 -45.86 -50.53
N ILE A 465 17.57 -46.56 -49.95
CA ILE A 465 17.75 -47.91 -49.41
C ILE A 465 17.48 -48.88 -50.55
N VAL A 466 18.52 -49.59 -51.02
CA VAL A 466 18.44 -50.52 -52.16
C VAL A 466 18.03 -51.90 -51.67
N SER A 467 18.54 -52.33 -50.51
CA SER A 467 18.13 -53.55 -49.84
C SER A 467 18.23 -53.43 -48.32
N GLY A 468 17.40 -54.20 -47.62
CA GLY A 468 17.27 -54.14 -46.16
C GLY A 468 16.22 -53.14 -45.68
N THR A 469 16.03 -53.07 -44.37
CA THR A 469 15.03 -52.21 -43.69
C THR A 469 15.67 -51.03 -42.96
N GLY A 470 16.88 -50.61 -43.36
CA GLY A 470 17.66 -49.56 -42.68
C GLY A 470 18.72 -50.08 -41.71
N GLY A 471 19.10 -51.36 -41.77
CA GLY A 471 20.22 -51.92 -41.00
C GLY A 471 21.36 -52.41 -41.89
N ILE A 472 21.70 -53.68 -41.75
CA ILE A 472 22.53 -54.42 -42.73
C ILE A 472 21.78 -54.42 -44.08
N GLY A 473 22.48 -54.08 -45.15
CA GLY A 473 21.86 -53.89 -46.46
C GLY A 473 22.73 -53.09 -47.41
N THR A 474 22.15 -52.71 -48.54
CA THR A 474 22.82 -51.90 -49.55
C THR A 474 22.10 -50.56 -49.72
N TYR A 475 22.89 -49.50 -49.88
CA TYR A 475 22.42 -48.13 -49.94
C TYR A 475 23.07 -47.42 -51.12
N THR A 476 22.34 -46.54 -51.79
CA THR A 476 22.97 -45.57 -52.69
C THR A 476 23.37 -44.33 -51.91
N VAL A 477 24.55 -43.78 -52.18
CA VAL A 477 25.07 -42.58 -51.54
C VAL A 477 25.61 -41.57 -52.57
N SER A 478 25.72 -40.29 -52.21
CA SER A 478 26.36 -39.26 -53.04
C SER A 478 27.46 -38.51 -52.29
N ALA A 479 28.62 -38.28 -52.91
CA ALA A 479 29.81 -37.71 -52.26
C ALA A 479 29.70 -36.19 -51.94
N SER A 480 28.69 -35.49 -52.45
CA SER A 480 28.55 -34.02 -52.35
C SER A 480 27.24 -33.56 -51.69
N GLY A 481 26.58 -34.45 -50.94
CA GLY A 481 25.37 -34.13 -50.17
C GLY A 481 24.09 -33.94 -51.00
N SER A 482 24.20 -33.86 -52.33
CA SER A 482 23.06 -33.71 -53.24
C SER A 482 22.74 -35.04 -53.92
N CYS A 483 21.50 -35.53 -53.77
CA CYS A 483 21.04 -36.76 -54.41
C CYS A 483 20.87 -36.52 -55.92
N GLY A 484 21.55 -37.29 -56.78
CA GLY A 484 21.32 -37.25 -58.24
C GLY A 484 22.52 -36.91 -59.14
N SER A 485 23.72 -36.70 -58.60
CA SER A 485 24.94 -36.65 -59.41
C SER A 485 25.87 -37.80 -59.03
N PRO A 486 26.29 -38.67 -59.98
CA PRO A 486 27.31 -39.69 -59.72
C PRO A 486 28.69 -39.01 -59.59
N GLN A 487 28.87 -38.22 -58.54
CA GLN A 487 30.19 -37.84 -58.08
C GLN A 487 30.70 -39.00 -57.25
N GLY A 488 31.41 -39.90 -57.93
CA GLY A 488 31.98 -41.10 -57.34
C GLY A 488 32.89 -40.77 -56.17
N GLN A 489 32.86 -41.60 -55.14
CA GLN A 489 33.76 -41.50 -53.99
C GLN A 489 35.23 -41.43 -54.49
N SER A 490 35.90 -40.33 -54.21
CA SER A 490 37.26 -40.02 -54.68
C SER A 490 38.33 -40.79 -53.91
N LYS A 491 38.02 -41.25 -52.69
CA LYS A 491 38.84 -42.15 -51.88
C LYS A 491 38.54 -43.63 -52.18
N ALA A 492 39.58 -44.45 -52.33
CA ALA A 492 39.45 -45.92 -52.40
C ALA A 492 39.45 -46.49 -50.99
N GLN A 493 38.35 -47.11 -50.54
CA GLN A 493 38.20 -47.55 -49.16
C GLN A 493 37.75 -49.01 -49.07
N ASN A 494 38.74 -49.90 -49.08
CA ASN A 494 38.60 -51.33 -48.75
C ASN A 494 38.90 -51.57 -47.26
N SER A 495 38.49 -50.64 -46.39
CA SER A 495 38.75 -50.72 -44.95
C SER A 495 37.51 -51.19 -44.23
N LYS A 496 37.58 -52.40 -43.68
CA LYS A 496 36.53 -53.07 -42.91
C LYS A 496 36.42 -52.46 -41.50
N ALA A 497 35.96 -51.20 -41.42
CA ALA A 497 35.41 -50.50 -40.24
C ALA A 497 35.21 -49.02 -40.61
N MET A 498 33.96 -48.56 -40.74
CA MET A 498 33.61 -47.17 -41.02
C MET A 498 32.79 -46.63 -39.85
N THR A 499 33.41 -45.90 -38.92
CA THR A 499 32.65 -45.29 -37.83
C THR A 499 31.79 -44.14 -38.37
N VAL A 500 30.50 -44.39 -38.53
CA VAL A 500 29.51 -43.40 -38.93
C VAL A 500 28.86 -42.84 -37.68
N THR A 501 28.48 -41.57 -37.73
CA THR A 501 27.66 -41.02 -36.65
C THR A 501 26.54 -40.20 -37.24
N THR A 502 25.31 -40.49 -36.81
CA THR A 502 24.08 -39.84 -37.30
C THR A 502 23.57 -38.86 -36.26
N ALA A 503 23.25 -37.64 -36.71
CA ALA A 503 22.57 -36.65 -35.89
C ALA A 503 21.07 -36.98 -35.82
N SER A 504 20.46 -36.82 -34.65
CA SER A 504 19.04 -37.07 -34.43
C SER A 504 18.36 -35.85 -33.83
N SER A 505 17.08 -35.68 -34.14
CA SER A 505 16.20 -34.74 -33.44
C SER A 505 15.57 -35.35 -32.19
N VAL A 506 15.87 -36.60 -31.83
CA VAL A 506 15.28 -37.26 -30.66
C VAL A 506 16.27 -37.27 -29.49
N LEU A 507 15.91 -36.56 -28.42
CA LEU A 507 16.53 -36.69 -27.10
C LEU A 507 15.95 -37.91 -26.40
N THR A 508 16.80 -38.86 -26.01
CA THR A 508 16.41 -39.94 -25.08
C THR A 508 16.84 -39.55 -23.68
N VAL A 509 15.88 -39.41 -22.77
CA VAL A 509 16.13 -39.19 -21.34
C VAL A 509 16.11 -40.53 -20.63
N SER A 510 17.22 -40.90 -20.00
CA SER A 510 17.40 -42.18 -19.30
C SER A 510 17.21 -42.07 -17.78
N ALA A 511 17.41 -40.88 -17.21
CA ALA A 511 17.19 -40.60 -15.80
C ALA A 511 16.76 -39.14 -15.61
N ALA A 512 15.96 -38.88 -14.58
CA ALA A 512 15.51 -37.53 -14.22
C ALA A 512 15.61 -37.32 -12.71
N THR A 513 16.30 -36.26 -12.29
CA THR A 513 16.38 -35.84 -10.89
C THR A 513 15.24 -34.88 -10.55
N VAL A 514 14.88 -34.02 -11.51
CA VAL A 514 13.71 -33.15 -11.45
C VAL A 514 12.99 -33.30 -12.78
N ALA A 515 11.79 -33.89 -12.76
CA ALA A 515 11.03 -34.28 -13.96
C ALA A 515 9.90 -33.27 -14.24
N ASN A 516 10.18 -32.32 -15.13
CA ASN A 516 9.28 -31.24 -15.53
C ASN A 516 9.58 -30.69 -16.93
N LEU A 517 10.13 -31.52 -17.83
CA LEU A 517 10.33 -31.14 -19.24
C LEU A 517 8.97 -30.88 -19.91
N ALA A 518 8.84 -29.76 -20.59
CA ALA A 518 7.64 -29.44 -21.36
C ALA A 518 7.97 -28.96 -22.78
N VAL A 519 6.94 -28.93 -23.64
CA VAL A 519 7.07 -28.34 -24.97
C VAL A 519 7.40 -26.85 -24.83
N GLY A 520 8.34 -26.37 -25.63
CA GLY A 520 8.87 -25.01 -25.59
C GLY A 520 10.02 -24.80 -24.61
N ASP A 521 10.36 -25.78 -23.78
CA ASP A 521 11.57 -25.73 -22.94
C ASP A 521 12.82 -25.63 -23.82
N LYS A 522 13.72 -24.70 -23.51
CA LYS A 522 15.07 -24.66 -24.05
C LYS A 522 15.98 -25.55 -23.23
N ILE A 523 16.82 -26.33 -23.90
CA ILE A 523 17.75 -27.26 -23.24
C ILE A 523 19.20 -26.79 -23.35
N PHE A 524 19.97 -27.09 -22.31
CA PHE A 524 21.35 -26.66 -22.13
C PHE A 524 22.21 -27.82 -21.65
N GLY A 525 23.44 -27.90 -22.14
CA GLY A 525 24.37 -28.97 -21.79
C GLY A 525 25.58 -28.98 -22.70
N THR A 526 26.61 -29.73 -22.31
CA THR A 526 27.83 -29.92 -23.11
C THR A 526 27.49 -30.65 -24.41
N GLY A 527 27.85 -30.07 -25.56
CA GLY A 527 27.55 -30.67 -26.87
C GLY A 527 26.13 -30.42 -27.37
N ILE A 528 25.33 -29.63 -26.63
CA ILE A 528 24.01 -29.19 -27.08
C ILE A 528 24.15 -27.86 -27.82
N THR A 529 23.62 -27.82 -29.04
CA THR A 529 23.58 -26.60 -29.86
C THR A 529 22.75 -25.54 -29.15
N ALA A 530 23.33 -24.35 -28.98
CA ALA A 530 22.65 -23.23 -28.36
C ALA A 530 21.37 -22.89 -29.14
N GLY A 531 20.26 -22.68 -28.43
CA GLY A 531 18.97 -22.43 -29.08
C GLY A 531 18.04 -23.65 -29.14
N THR A 532 18.51 -24.86 -28.86
CA THR A 532 17.69 -26.06 -28.99
C THR A 532 16.52 -26.09 -28.01
N THR A 533 15.33 -26.41 -28.51
CA THR A 533 14.06 -26.46 -27.77
C THR A 533 13.34 -27.78 -27.96
N ILE A 534 12.48 -28.15 -27.01
CA ILE A 534 11.59 -29.32 -27.13
C ILE A 534 10.35 -28.93 -27.94
N VAL A 535 10.11 -29.63 -29.05
CA VAL A 535 8.97 -29.37 -29.96
C VAL A 535 7.78 -30.32 -29.71
N SER A 536 8.03 -31.54 -29.22
CA SER A 536 6.98 -32.46 -28.76
C SER A 536 7.54 -33.51 -27.80
N LEU A 537 6.68 -34.07 -26.95
CA LEU A 537 7.08 -34.93 -25.84
C LEU A 537 7.31 -36.40 -26.20
N GLY A 538 7.11 -36.83 -27.45
CA GLY A 538 7.32 -38.24 -27.84
C GLY A 538 6.63 -39.24 -26.90
N THR A 539 7.44 -40.05 -26.20
CA THR A 539 6.97 -40.98 -25.14
C THR A 539 7.08 -40.42 -23.72
N GLY A 540 7.75 -39.27 -23.56
CA GLY A 540 7.93 -38.60 -22.28
C GLY A 540 6.65 -37.92 -21.77
N THR A 541 6.52 -37.88 -20.44
CA THR A 541 5.47 -37.14 -19.73
C THR A 541 6.07 -36.04 -18.83
N GLY A 542 7.27 -35.57 -19.18
CA GLY A 542 8.04 -34.58 -18.43
C GLY A 542 9.25 -35.13 -17.65
N GLY A 543 9.45 -36.45 -17.63
CA GLY A 543 10.61 -37.12 -17.03
C GLY A 543 11.37 -38.01 -18.00
N VAL A 544 11.59 -39.28 -17.64
CA VAL A 544 12.17 -40.30 -18.53
C VAL A 544 11.29 -40.52 -19.76
N GLY A 545 11.91 -40.72 -20.92
CA GLY A 545 11.23 -40.89 -22.20
C GLY A 545 11.97 -40.23 -23.35
N THR A 546 11.32 -40.17 -24.51
CA THR A 546 11.88 -39.57 -25.73
C THR A 546 11.25 -38.22 -26.01
N TYR A 547 12.04 -37.21 -26.39
CA TYR A 547 11.58 -35.85 -26.69
C TYR A 547 12.11 -35.42 -28.06
N ASN A 548 11.26 -34.79 -28.86
CA ASN A 548 11.67 -34.25 -30.15
C ASN A 548 12.22 -32.83 -29.97
N LEU A 549 13.36 -32.55 -30.58
CA LEU A 549 14.12 -31.29 -30.50
C LEU A 549 13.98 -30.48 -31.79
N SER A 550 14.10 -29.15 -31.67
CA SER A 550 14.06 -28.23 -32.82
C SER A 550 15.31 -28.25 -33.70
N VAL A 551 16.44 -28.72 -33.16
CA VAL A 551 17.72 -28.83 -33.87
C VAL A 551 18.15 -30.29 -33.86
N SER A 552 18.41 -30.85 -35.04
CA SER A 552 19.06 -32.16 -35.15
C SER A 552 20.51 -32.03 -34.71
N GLN A 553 20.92 -32.86 -33.75
CA GLN A 553 22.24 -32.78 -33.15
C GLN A 553 22.68 -34.14 -32.63
N GLN A 554 23.95 -34.21 -32.21
CA GLN A 554 24.53 -35.42 -31.67
C GLN A 554 25.41 -35.12 -30.48
N PHE A 555 25.18 -35.83 -29.38
CA PHE A 555 26.02 -35.75 -28.20
C PHE A 555 25.94 -37.06 -27.40
N ALA A 556 27.05 -37.41 -26.75
CA ALA A 556 27.09 -38.54 -25.82
C ALA A 556 26.23 -38.27 -24.59
N SER A 557 25.86 -39.32 -23.85
CA SER A 557 25.10 -39.21 -22.60
C SER A 557 25.72 -38.16 -21.67
N THR A 558 24.94 -37.10 -21.39
CA THR A 558 25.36 -35.99 -20.52
C THR A 558 24.20 -35.52 -19.66
N THR A 559 24.50 -34.67 -18.68
CA THR A 559 23.48 -34.00 -17.89
C THR A 559 22.97 -32.77 -18.65
N ILE A 560 21.66 -32.67 -18.77
CA ILE A 560 20.94 -31.63 -19.51
C ILE A 560 20.07 -30.87 -18.52
N THR A 561 20.07 -29.54 -18.65
CA THR A 561 19.19 -28.65 -17.88
C THR A 561 18.19 -27.99 -18.83
N SER A 562 16.95 -27.76 -18.40
CA SER A 562 15.97 -26.93 -19.13
C SER A 562 15.61 -25.63 -18.41
N ASP A 563 15.04 -24.66 -19.13
CA ASP A 563 14.58 -23.38 -18.58
C ASP A 563 13.10 -23.37 -18.14
N GLY A 564 12.49 -24.52 -17.82
CA GLY A 564 11.07 -24.61 -17.48
C GLY A 564 10.59 -23.64 -16.37
N PRO A 565 9.33 -23.17 -16.41
CA PRO A 565 8.78 -22.19 -15.45
C PRO A 565 8.54 -22.79 -14.06
N THR A 566 8.73 -24.10 -13.89
CA THR A 566 8.64 -24.74 -12.57
C THR A 566 9.98 -24.62 -11.88
N VAL A 567 9.96 -24.04 -10.68
CA VAL A 567 11.14 -23.92 -9.81
C VAL A 567 11.01 -24.93 -8.67
N THR A 568 12.10 -25.62 -8.41
CA THR A 568 12.25 -26.57 -7.32
C THR A 568 13.44 -26.18 -6.45
N SER A 569 13.29 -26.32 -5.14
CA SER A 569 14.31 -26.07 -4.14
C SER A 569 14.29 -27.28 -3.21
N ALA A 570 15.46 -27.86 -2.91
CA ALA A 570 15.54 -29.02 -2.02
C ALA A 570 15.22 -28.64 -0.57
N THR A 571 15.32 -27.35 -0.24
CA THR A 571 15.07 -26.80 1.09
C THR A 571 14.19 -25.55 1.03
N GLY A 572 12.94 -25.68 1.47
CA GLY A 572 11.99 -24.58 1.55
C GLY A 572 11.85 -24.03 2.96
N THR A 573 11.92 -22.71 3.14
CA THR A 573 11.75 -22.03 4.43
C THR A 573 10.35 -21.43 4.60
N ALA A 574 9.67 -21.09 3.50
CA ALA A 574 8.32 -20.53 3.48
C ALA A 574 7.57 -20.93 2.21
N VAL A 575 6.25 -21.06 2.29
CA VAL A 575 5.39 -21.31 1.13
C VAL A 575 5.21 -20.01 0.35
N PRO A 576 5.56 -19.95 -0.94
CA PRO A 576 5.35 -18.75 -1.73
C PRO A 576 3.87 -18.46 -1.95
N THR A 577 3.48 -17.19 -1.88
CA THR A 577 2.11 -16.77 -2.18
C THR A 577 1.96 -16.47 -3.67
N ALA A 578 0.84 -16.89 -4.28
CA ALA A 578 0.55 -16.55 -5.68
C ALA A 578 0.53 -15.02 -5.89
N GLY A 579 1.06 -14.55 -7.02
CA GLY A 579 1.18 -13.13 -7.33
C GLY A 579 2.40 -12.44 -6.73
N THR A 580 3.16 -13.09 -5.84
CA THR A 580 4.44 -12.57 -5.33
C THR A 580 5.40 -12.33 -6.48
N MET A 581 5.92 -11.12 -6.62
CA MET A 581 6.99 -10.79 -7.56
C MET A 581 8.32 -11.32 -7.04
N ILE A 582 9.15 -11.84 -7.95
CA ILE A 582 10.41 -12.48 -7.59
C ILE A 582 11.57 -12.07 -8.50
N VAL A 583 12.79 -12.27 -8.00
CA VAL A 583 14.05 -12.14 -8.76
C VAL A 583 15.06 -13.19 -8.28
N SER A 584 16.06 -13.50 -9.12
CA SER A 584 17.21 -14.33 -8.74
C SER A 584 18.37 -13.46 -8.24
N VAL A 585 18.94 -13.82 -7.09
CA VAL A 585 19.88 -12.94 -6.36
C VAL A 585 21.29 -13.50 -6.18
N LYS A 586 21.46 -14.82 -6.24
CA LYS A 586 22.77 -15.49 -6.17
C LYS A 586 22.75 -16.69 -7.09
N SER A 587 23.87 -16.90 -7.81
CA SER A 587 24.16 -18.02 -8.73
C SER A 587 23.21 -18.22 -9.93
N GLY A 588 23.83 -18.61 -11.05
CA GLY A 588 23.29 -18.94 -12.38
C GLY A 588 21.78 -18.88 -12.57
N GLY A 589 21.34 -17.99 -13.47
CA GLY A 589 19.97 -17.92 -13.97
C GLY A 589 19.37 -16.52 -13.86
N VAL A 590 18.63 -16.11 -14.88
CA VAL A 590 18.01 -14.78 -14.99
C VAL A 590 16.50 -14.94 -15.03
N VAL A 591 15.84 -14.39 -14.01
CA VAL A 591 14.39 -14.24 -13.97
C VAL A 591 14.02 -12.94 -14.69
N PRO A 592 13.15 -12.96 -15.71
CA PRO A 592 12.68 -11.75 -16.39
C PRO A 592 12.02 -10.76 -15.43
N ALA A 593 12.07 -9.48 -15.76
CA ALA A 593 11.37 -8.45 -15.01
C ALA A 593 9.83 -8.68 -15.02
N GLY A 594 9.17 -8.38 -13.90
CA GLY A 594 7.74 -8.58 -13.70
C GLY A 594 7.33 -10.03 -13.50
N THR A 595 8.29 -10.97 -13.33
CA THR A 595 7.96 -12.36 -13.05
C THR A 595 7.34 -12.51 -11.67
N THR A 596 6.25 -13.26 -11.62
CA THR A 596 5.46 -13.52 -10.40
C THR A 596 5.23 -15.01 -10.23
N ILE A 597 4.79 -15.41 -9.05
CA ILE A 597 4.46 -16.81 -8.75
C ILE A 597 3.06 -17.13 -9.30
N SER A 598 3.01 -18.08 -10.23
CA SER A 598 1.79 -18.60 -10.86
C SER A 598 1.26 -19.79 -10.06
N SER A 599 -0.02 -19.75 -9.71
CA SER A 599 -0.67 -20.49 -8.61
C SER A 599 -0.88 -22.00 -8.81
N THR A 600 -0.06 -22.72 -9.60
CA THR A 600 -0.34 -24.13 -9.93
C THR A 600 0.90 -25.04 -9.95
N PRO A 601 0.90 -26.20 -9.26
CA PRO A 601 -0.02 -26.68 -8.20
C PRO A 601 0.09 -25.84 -6.91
N THR A 602 -0.70 -26.16 -5.87
CA THR A 602 -0.61 -25.53 -4.53
C THR A 602 0.87 -25.36 -4.17
N PRO A 603 1.37 -24.12 -4.12
CA PRO A 603 2.79 -23.90 -3.92
C PRO A 603 3.18 -24.59 -2.62
N THR A 604 4.24 -25.38 -2.69
CA THR A 604 4.88 -25.94 -1.50
C THR A 604 6.09 -25.08 -1.20
N ALA A 605 6.67 -25.23 -0.01
CA ALA A 605 7.91 -24.53 0.32
C ALA A 605 9.06 -24.88 -0.66
N THR A 606 8.96 -26.01 -1.35
CA THR A 606 10.00 -26.56 -2.24
C THR A 606 9.67 -26.44 -3.73
N THR A 607 8.41 -26.32 -4.14
CA THR A 607 8.02 -26.35 -5.57
C THR A 607 6.92 -25.34 -5.88
N PHE A 608 7.14 -24.51 -6.90
CA PHE A 608 6.20 -23.49 -7.38
C PHE A 608 6.44 -23.17 -8.86
N LYS A 609 5.45 -22.56 -9.52
CA LYS A 609 5.57 -22.11 -10.93
C LYS A 609 5.70 -20.61 -11.04
N LEU A 610 6.41 -20.17 -12.06
CA LEU A 610 6.57 -18.77 -12.44
C LEU A 610 5.58 -18.39 -13.55
N SER A 611 5.17 -17.13 -13.58
CA SER A 611 4.34 -16.57 -14.65
C SER A 611 5.11 -16.39 -15.95
N GLN A 612 6.44 -16.24 -15.85
CA GLN A 612 7.36 -16.18 -16.98
C GLN A 612 8.49 -17.16 -16.78
N ARG A 613 8.99 -17.67 -17.90
CA ARG A 613 10.05 -18.66 -17.97
C ARG A 613 11.42 -17.96 -17.78
N PRO A 614 12.33 -18.47 -16.95
CA PRO A 614 13.70 -17.93 -16.86
C PRO A 614 14.36 -17.88 -18.24
N THR A 615 15.15 -16.85 -18.55
CA THR A 615 15.88 -16.77 -19.84
C THR A 615 17.12 -17.67 -19.87
N THR A 616 17.61 -18.01 -18.68
CA THR A 616 18.67 -18.99 -18.43
C THR A 616 18.25 -19.84 -17.23
N PRO A 617 18.53 -21.16 -17.22
CA PRO A 617 18.13 -22.01 -16.12
C PRO A 617 18.70 -21.54 -14.79
N LEU A 618 17.87 -21.54 -13.75
CA LEU A 618 18.30 -21.36 -12.38
C LEU A 618 19.11 -22.59 -11.96
N LEU A 619 20.35 -22.37 -11.49
CA LEU A 619 21.27 -23.42 -11.07
C LEU A 619 21.85 -23.10 -9.70
N ASN A 620 21.26 -23.71 -8.67
CA ASN A 620 21.54 -23.41 -7.26
C ASN A 620 21.34 -21.91 -6.97
N ALA A 621 20.28 -21.34 -7.55
CA ALA A 621 19.97 -19.94 -7.39
C ALA A 621 19.33 -19.69 -6.02
N THR A 622 19.45 -18.47 -5.51
CA THR A 622 18.56 -17.96 -4.47
C THR A 622 17.49 -17.11 -5.13
N ILE A 623 16.22 -17.42 -4.88
CA ILE A 623 15.07 -16.63 -5.33
C ILE A 623 14.56 -15.82 -4.16
N CYS A 624 14.41 -14.52 -4.37
CA CYS A 624 13.82 -13.63 -3.37
C CYS A 624 12.56 -12.96 -3.90
N GLY A 625 11.59 -12.80 -2.99
CA GLY A 625 10.39 -12.00 -3.10
C GLY A 625 10.44 -10.82 -2.12
N GLY A 626 9.27 -10.31 -1.71
CA GLY A 626 9.21 -9.15 -0.82
C GLY A 626 9.81 -7.89 -1.43
N THR A 627 10.37 -7.05 -0.58
CA THR A 627 11.10 -5.84 -0.97
C THR A 627 12.38 -6.18 -1.72
N CYS A 628 12.99 -7.34 -1.50
CA CYS A 628 14.18 -7.80 -2.23
C CYS A 628 13.92 -7.89 -3.74
N ALA A 629 12.71 -8.28 -4.16
CA ALA A 629 12.35 -8.33 -5.58
C ALA A 629 12.19 -6.95 -6.23
N PHE A 630 12.15 -5.87 -5.46
CA PHE A 630 12.07 -4.50 -5.99
C PHE A 630 13.44 -3.91 -6.33
N PHE A 631 14.53 -4.53 -5.87
CA PHE A 631 15.89 -4.06 -6.14
C PHE A 631 16.49 -4.81 -7.32
N GLN A 632 17.43 -4.14 -8.00
CA GLN A 632 18.28 -4.80 -8.99
C GLN A 632 19.44 -5.52 -8.30
N HIS A 633 19.78 -6.71 -8.81
CA HIS A 633 20.77 -7.60 -8.21
C HIS A 633 21.99 -7.76 -9.10
N GLY A 634 23.18 -7.75 -8.49
CA GLY A 634 24.47 -7.93 -9.17
C GLY A 634 25.52 -6.89 -8.78
N ALA A 635 26.80 -7.22 -8.98
CA ALA A 635 27.93 -6.40 -8.51
C ALA A 635 27.96 -4.96 -9.08
N THR A 636 27.33 -4.72 -10.23
CA THR A 636 27.22 -3.41 -10.89
C THR A 636 25.78 -2.93 -11.03
N ALA A 637 24.82 -3.63 -10.41
CA ALA A 637 23.40 -3.31 -10.55
C ALA A 637 23.07 -2.04 -9.77
N THR A 638 22.19 -1.20 -10.33
CA THR A 638 21.79 0.05 -9.71
C THR A 638 20.29 0.23 -9.75
N THR A 639 19.66 0.22 -8.58
CA THR A 639 18.22 0.48 -8.46
C THR A 639 17.96 1.98 -8.55
N SER A 640 17.16 2.39 -9.55
CA SER A 640 16.76 3.79 -9.78
C SER A 640 15.30 4.01 -9.40
N PHE A 641 14.90 5.22 -9.06
CA PHE A 641 13.49 5.55 -8.84
C PHE A 641 13.14 6.89 -9.47
N ASN A 642 11.85 7.09 -9.75
CA ASN A 642 11.35 8.28 -10.42
C ASN A 642 10.10 8.80 -9.70
N VAL A 643 10.00 10.13 -9.63
CA VAL A 643 8.83 10.83 -9.07
C VAL A 643 8.34 11.84 -10.10
N THR A 644 7.03 11.85 -10.33
CA THR A 644 6.40 12.87 -11.18
C THR A 644 5.71 13.88 -10.27
N LYS A 645 6.23 15.11 -10.24
CA LYS A 645 5.77 16.20 -9.37
C LYS A 645 4.98 17.24 -10.15
N SER A 646 4.10 17.99 -9.47
CA SER A 646 3.48 19.17 -10.07
C SER A 646 4.55 20.23 -10.44
N ALA A 647 4.24 21.07 -11.42
CA ALA A 647 5.17 22.12 -11.88
C ALA A 647 5.59 23.09 -10.77
N ASN A 648 4.74 23.24 -9.74
CA ASN A 648 4.98 24.17 -8.64
C ASN A 648 5.56 23.52 -7.38
N THR A 649 5.81 22.21 -7.39
CA THR A 649 6.58 21.56 -6.32
C THR A 649 8.04 22.00 -6.40
N GLY A 650 8.47 22.84 -5.46
CA GLY A 650 9.84 23.32 -5.30
C GLY A 650 10.70 22.37 -4.46
N TYR A 651 11.60 22.93 -3.63
CA TYR A 651 12.45 22.21 -2.67
C TYR A 651 11.72 21.00 -2.07
N TRP A 652 12.35 19.84 -2.12
CA TRP A 652 11.74 18.58 -1.69
C TRP A 652 12.71 17.67 -0.92
N GLY A 653 12.14 16.89 -0.01
CA GLY A 653 12.79 15.85 0.74
C GLY A 653 12.03 14.56 0.57
N ALA A 654 12.73 13.44 0.52
CA ALA A 654 12.12 12.12 0.40
C ALA A 654 12.83 11.09 1.27
N GLY A 655 12.17 9.99 1.60
CA GLY A 655 12.74 8.90 2.37
C GLY A 655 12.03 7.57 2.11
N PHE A 656 12.75 6.47 2.25
CA PHE A 656 12.20 5.12 2.15
C PHE A 656 12.50 4.30 3.42
N MET A 657 11.58 3.39 3.74
CA MET A 657 11.73 2.40 4.80
C MET A 657 11.04 1.10 4.40
N CYS A 658 11.44 0.00 5.03
CA CYS A 658 10.84 -1.30 4.79
C CYS A 658 10.20 -1.88 6.06
N LEU A 659 8.97 -2.38 5.90
CA LEU A 659 8.18 -3.06 6.92
C LEU A 659 8.08 -4.55 6.59
N LYS A 660 7.79 -5.37 7.60
CA LYS A 660 7.48 -6.80 7.47
C LYS A 660 6.27 -7.14 8.32
N GLY A 661 5.42 -8.04 7.81
CA GLY A 661 4.26 -8.53 8.53
C GLY A 661 3.17 -7.46 8.63
N VAL A 662 3.01 -6.62 7.60
CA VAL A 662 1.95 -5.61 7.55
C VAL A 662 0.86 -5.97 6.53
N ASP A 663 -0.35 -5.52 6.81
CA ASP A 663 -1.57 -5.76 6.02
C ASP A 663 -1.57 -4.99 4.68
N ILE A 664 -2.44 -5.42 3.76
CA ILE A 664 -2.52 -4.97 2.37
C ILE A 664 -3.17 -3.59 2.19
N THR A 665 -3.86 -3.05 3.20
CA THR A 665 -4.56 -1.77 3.08
C THR A 665 -4.22 -0.85 4.26
N PRO A 666 -3.11 -0.11 4.17
CA PRO A 666 -2.78 0.89 5.17
C PRO A 666 -3.89 1.94 5.25
N GLN A 667 -4.18 2.39 6.47
CA GLN A 667 -5.18 3.41 6.72
C GLN A 667 -4.50 4.74 7.00
N VAL A 668 -5.18 5.83 6.67
CA VAL A 668 -4.68 7.14 7.00
C VAL A 668 -4.89 7.40 8.49
N VAL A 669 -3.92 8.06 9.12
CA VAL A 669 -4.08 8.53 10.49
C VAL A 669 -5.07 9.67 10.49
N THR A 670 -6.22 9.46 11.12
CA THR A 670 -7.24 10.51 11.25
C THR A 670 -7.12 11.21 12.61
N SER A 671 -6.80 12.49 12.58
CA SER A 671 -7.16 13.41 13.67
C SER A 671 -8.56 13.92 13.37
N SER A 672 -9.42 13.97 14.37
CA SER A 672 -10.77 14.47 14.19
C SER A 672 -10.97 15.66 15.13
N SER A 673 -11.55 16.76 14.62
CA SER A 673 -12.13 17.84 15.43
C SER A 673 -13.65 17.96 15.22
N ALA A 674 -14.37 18.32 16.28
CA ALA A 674 -15.80 18.60 16.22
C ALA A 674 -16.02 20.11 16.04
N LEU A 675 -16.75 20.51 15.01
CA LEU A 675 -17.14 21.91 14.79
C LEU A 675 -18.65 22.04 14.88
N SER A 676 -19.11 22.92 15.78
CA SER A 676 -20.52 23.28 15.92
C SER A 676 -20.93 24.21 14.77
N ARG A 677 -21.92 23.83 13.95
CA ARG A 677 -22.31 24.63 12.78
C ARG A 677 -23.77 25.05 12.71
N ARG A 678 -24.68 24.31 13.35
CA ARG A 678 -26.12 24.60 13.25
C ARG A 678 -26.77 24.50 14.62
N TRP A 679 -27.48 25.55 14.98
CA TRP A 679 -28.33 25.62 16.17
C TRP A 679 -29.76 25.82 15.71
N THR A 680 -30.69 25.01 16.20
CA THR A 680 -32.12 25.16 15.88
C THR A 680 -32.95 24.81 17.12
N GLU A 681 -33.84 25.73 17.48
CA GLU A 681 -34.84 25.52 18.53
C GLU A 681 -36.15 25.03 17.89
N VAL A 682 -36.74 23.98 18.46
CA VAL A 682 -38.10 23.57 18.16
C VAL A 682 -38.96 23.86 19.40
N ILE A 683 -39.92 24.77 19.22
CA ILE A 683 -40.89 25.15 20.24
C ILE A 683 -42.10 24.23 20.05
N ASN A 684 -42.35 23.34 21.00
CA ASN A 684 -43.53 22.46 21.01
C ASN A 684 -44.55 22.93 22.03
#